data_AF-A0A8H5SQB2-F1
#
_entry.id   AF-A0A8H5SQB2-F1
#
_cell.length_a   1.000
_cell.length_b   1.000
_cell.length_c   1.000
_cell.angle_alpha   90.00
_cell.angle_beta   90.00
_cell.angle_gamma   90.00
#
_symmetry.space_group_name_H-M   'P 1'
#
loop_
_entity.id
_entity.type
_entity.pdbx_description
1 polymer ?
#
loop_
_entity_poly.entity_id
_entity_poly.type
_entity_poly.pdbx_seq_one_letter_code
_entity_poly.pdbx_strand_id
1 'polypeptide(L)'
;MNILLPSLFGLHCIMGPKGVVPNMDLIETLADHADIAIWSMVPSLVDELGETPDVLIKLKPSKFICASGGPVSPILGSKVNDVVRVLNLTGTTEGLFIGNLWVERQDWYYFSFHPFSGFEFKEVEPGIYEHWVHRNTHWPLFQGIFHTLPNETSINLKDLYSKHPTKPNLWAFRGRNDDIVVLSNGYKVSPLETEALVTTHPDIKGCLMIGTGKRQAGLLIELQDPTSKTNEVLDSIWAAIERANTLSLHKNQVQRDYVAFAEFDKPFIRTDKGTVKRRATLEAYDDFIERFYSSRLEKDIDLVAIDTSSIASVTDGVRHILGTLSPAGKEASLDDDLFVIGFDSMLVFRAIKSLRAATKLGELLAPRHLYGSPTLRQFSATLVQLVADMHKKAANEAASDEAVTDGEAEMYRMIDLHRARLSQKVSPFDQMSPNIYLGMKFFFPLRKGVCFEDVFARLQAGLRRSMKIIPELEGKVIPCSEDEIGYKKGSMRITLPPVPYTSTANQSTESSGPRQLRYQDLSTVLPSFAELRAGGFLCSSFADDIVLSSPLAPPLPADVFMAQANFIDGGCILAINLHHQCFDGTGAIMVMRMWGDCCRYVQGEASATCDWLDKQSMNRNIPQILHELGGYGKPVGQVDKNVWGFIDIPDPVETEDGTQVNNPMNESTLPPAPVFPRKFEWPPTRPSHGRLMKAFTFVMSTEMVEQLWQDVLADPTAEGVTSVSDMIQAFVWRSAIRARYHVATHLRAETFDEDEMAIVELPIDVRPYFSKLLPESYMGNLVIINRPSMSVVTLCGTGTTVGQVAQVLHAATVHITPSLVHDAFTLLQSVPDYTKVTTACMGMDGMHIAVNNLMLFQTSAISFGDELLDDGGVPSAMRIQMDAINAAFRMAVIHPLREDGSIEFVIGMLPEELDAVLADSEFTRYCRFIG
;
A
#
# COMPACT_ATOMS: atom_id res chain seq x y z
N MET A 1 -19.64 8.29 48.66
CA MET A 1 -18.59 7.83 49.61
C MET A 1 -18.66 8.53 50.95
N ASN A 2 -18.67 9.87 50.96
CA ASN A 2 -18.69 10.71 52.19
C ASN A 2 -19.93 10.54 53.10
N ILE A 3 -20.90 9.73 52.68
CA ILE A 3 -22.12 9.43 53.43
C ILE A 3 -22.16 7.93 53.77
N LEU A 4 -22.02 7.08 52.75
CA LEU A 4 -22.15 5.62 52.90
C LEU A 4 -21.02 4.98 53.73
N LEU A 5 -19.74 5.29 53.48
CA LEU A 5 -18.64 4.66 54.23
C LEU A 5 -18.60 5.09 55.71
N PRO A 6 -18.75 6.39 56.04
CA PRO A 6 -18.89 6.83 57.43
C PRO A 6 -19.99 6.09 58.18
N SER A 7 -21.15 5.93 57.54
CA SER A 7 -22.30 5.26 58.13
C SER A 7 -22.08 3.75 58.32
N LEU A 8 -21.47 3.08 57.34
CA LEU A 8 -21.26 1.62 57.36
C LEU A 8 -20.12 1.19 58.29
N PHE A 9 -19.05 2.00 58.40
CA PHE A 9 -17.83 1.63 59.11
C PHE A 9 -17.55 2.50 60.34
N GLY A 10 -18.47 3.40 60.71
CA GLY A 10 -18.30 4.31 61.86
C GLY A 10 -17.13 5.28 61.68
N LEU A 11 -16.86 5.72 60.45
CA LEU A 11 -15.75 6.63 60.15
C LEU A 11 -16.17 8.09 60.36
N HIS A 12 -15.25 8.92 60.85
CA HIS A 12 -15.41 10.36 60.84
C HIS A 12 -14.89 10.93 59.50
N CYS A 13 -15.80 11.39 58.65
CA CYS A 13 -15.43 11.99 57.36
C CYS A 13 -15.03 13.45 57.53
N ILE A 14 -13.81 13.79 57.13
CA ILE A 14 -13.34 15.17 57.03
C ILE A 14 -13.53 15.62 55.59
N MET A 15 -14.32 16.68 55.38
CA MET A 15 -14.55 17.25 54.06
C MET A 15 -13.63 18.46 53.86
N GLY A 16 -13.07 18.58 52.66
CA GLY A 16 -12.31 19.76 52.27
C GLY A 16 -13.17 21.03 52.29
N PRO A 17 -12.55 22.21 52.52
CA PRO A 17 -13.27 23.47 52.50
C PRO A 17 -13.90 23.75 51.12
N LYS A 18 -15.13 24.29 51.14
CA LYS A 18 -15.92 24.53 49.92
C LYS A 18 -15.18 25.48 48.98
N GLY A 19 -15.04 25.09 47.71
CA GLY A 19 -14.41 25.91 46.67
C GLY A 19 -12.89 25.94 46.72
N VAL A 20 -12.26 25.22 47.65
CA VAL A 20 -10.81 25.06 47.70
C VAL A 20 -10.43 23.82 46.90
N VAL A 21 -9.60 24.00 45.88
CA VAL A 21 -9.06 22.91 45.08
C VAL A 21 -8.02 22.16 45.92
N PRO A 22 -8.10 20.82 46.04
CA PRO A 22 -7.07 20.04 46.72
C PRO A 22 -5.69 20.20 46.07
N ASN A 23 -4.68 20.52 46.88
CA ASN A 23 -3.27 20.66 46.50
C ASN A 23 -2.36 20.24 47.68
N MET A 24 -1.03 20.27 47.51
CA MET A 24 -0.12 19.88 48.59
C MET A 24 -0.19 20.77 49.82
N ASP A 25 -0.38 22.08 49.69
CA ASP A 25 -0.51 22.99 50.83
C ASP A 25 -1.69 22.60 51.73
N LEU A 26 -2.83 22.23 51.12
CA LEU A 26 -3.99 21.75 51.84
C LEU A 26 -3.72 20.40 52.51
N ILE A 27 -3.04 19.48 51.82
CA ILE A 27 -2.66 18.18 52.38
C ILE A 27 -1.72 18.35 53.57
N GLU A 28 -0.71 19.21 53.45
CA GLU A 28 0.23 19.53 54.52
C GLU A 28 -0.50 20.12 55.73
N THR A 29 -1.35 21.13 55.51
CA THR A 29 -2.15 21.76 56.56
C THR A 29 -3.05 20.74 57.27
N LEU A 30 -3.70 19.86 56.51
CA LEU A 30 -4.55 18.81 57.07
C LEU A 30 -3.73 17.74 57.81
N ALA A 31 -2.54 17.40 57.33
CA ALA A 31 -1.65 16.47 58.01
C ALA A 31 -1.16 17.03 59.36
N ASP A 32 -0.92 18.34 59.43
CA ASP A 32 -0.48 19.02 60.67
C ASP A 32 -1.60 19.19 61.71
N HIS A 33 -2.87 19.21 61.28
CA HIS A 33 -3.97 19.66 62.15
C HIS A 33 -5.17 18.71 62.27
N ALA A 34 -5.39 17.76 61.35
CA ALA A 34 -6.67 17.05 61.24
C ALA A 34 -6.63 15.55 61.61
N ASP A 35 -5.49 15.02 62.08
CA ASP A 35 -5.28 13.61 62.51
C ASP A 35 -5.98 12.58 61.60
N ILE A 36 -5.65 12.62 60.31
CA ILE A 36 -6.34 11.82 59.29
C ILE A 36 -5.73 10.42 59.21
N ALA A 37 -6.49 9.41 59.61
CA ALA A 37 -6.05 8.02 59.55
C ALA A 37 -6.14 7.39 58.14
N ILE A 38 -7.05 7.84 57.27
CA ILE A 38 -7.26 7.28 55.93
C ILE A 38 -7.45 8.44 54.95
N TRP A 39 -6.61 8.47 53.93
CA TRP A 39 -6.70 9.48 52.88
C TRP A 39 -7.35 8.89 51.64
N SER A 40 -8.25 9.66 51.01
CA SER A 40 -8.78 9.34 49.68
C SER A 40 -8.25 10.38 48.72
N MET A 41 -7.37 9.97 47.81
CA MET A 41 -6.67 10.88 46.90
C MET A 41 -6.89 10.44 45.45
N VAL A 42 -6.92 11.43 44.56
CA VAL A 42 -6.70 11.17 43.14
C VAL A 42 -5.21 10.87 42.92
N PRO A 43 -4.85 10.01 41.94
CA PRO A 43 -3.46 9.64 41.70
C PRO A 43 -2.48 10.80 41.55
N SER A 44 -2.88 11.91 40.92
CA SER A 44 -2.01 13.08 40.75
C SER A 44 -1.49 13.65 42.08
N LEU A 45 -2.33 13.66 43.12
CA LEU A 45 -1.92 14.09 44.46
C LEU A 45 -1.00 13.06 45.14
N VAL A 46 -1.14 11.78 44.81
CA VAL A 46 -0.22 10.74 45.29
C VAL A 46 1.14 10.89 44.64
N ASP A 47 1.17 11.17 43.34
CA ASP A 47 2.40 11.37 42.59
C ASP A 47 3.13 12.63 43.07
N GLU A 48 2.43 13.75 43.20
CA GLU A 48 2.97 15.02 43.74
C GLU A 48 3.45 14.87 45.20
N LEU A 49 2.76 14.06 46.02
CA LEU A 49 3.22 13.70 47.36
C LEU A 49 4.55 12.91 47.34
N GLY A 50 4.73 12.04 46.33
CA GLY A 50 5.99 11.31 46.11
C GLY A 50 7.17 12.21 45.70
N GLU A 51 6.89 13.44 45.26
CA GLU A 51 7.86 14.48 44.94
C GLU A 51 8.10 15.48 46.07
N THR A 52 7.29 15.42 47.13
CA THR A 52 7.36 16.31 48.30
C THR A 52 7.66 15.55 49.61
N PRO A 53 8.91 15.09 49.83
CA PRO A 53 9.30 14.30 51.01
C PRO A 53 8.93 14.94 52.36
N ASP A 54 9.03 16.27 52.46
CA ASP A 54 8.75 17.04 53.67
C ASP A 54 7.26 17.00 54.06
N VAL A 55 6.37 16.90 53.08
CA VAL A 55 4.93 16.70 53.30
C VAL A 55 4.63 15.22 53.51
N LEU A 56 5.21 14.33 52.68
CA LEU A 56 5.02 12.89 52.76
C LEU A 56 5.33 12.31 54.15
N ILE A 57 6.40 12.78 54.80
CA ILE A 57 6.77 12.28 56.13
C ILE A 57 5.70 12.59 57.19
N LYS A 58 4.95 13.68 57.03
CA LYS A 58 3.84 14.05 57.93
C LYS A 58 2.67 13.07 57.83
N LEU A 59 2.51 12.38 56.69
CA LEU A 59 1.46 11.39 56.50
C LEU A 59 1.80 10.01 57.09
N LYS A 60 3.03 9.78 57.57
CA LYS A 60 3.48 8.52 58.17
C LYS A 60 2.58 7.96 59.30
N PRO A 61 1.92 8.76 60.17
CA PRO A 61 0.99 8.24 61.17
C PRO A 61 -0.32 7.67 60.57
N SER A 62 -0.64 8.02 59.33
CA SER A 62 -1.84 7.56 58.63
C SER A 62 -1.75 6.06 58.33
N LYS A 63 -2.89 5.37 58.27
CA LYS A 63 -2.96 3.93 58.00
C LYS A 63 -2.69 3.61 56.53
N PHE A 64 -3.37 4.31 55.63
CA PHE A 64 -3.19 4.13 54.18
C PHE A 64 -3.80 5.28 53.38
N ILE A 65 -3.39 5.36 52.11
CA ILE A 65 -3.94 6.23 51.07
C ILE A 65 -4.68 5.35 50.05
N CYS A 66 -5.97 5.62 49.86
CA CYS A 66 -6.74 5.10 48.75
C CYS A 66 -6.52 5.98 47.51
N ALA A 67 -5.75 5.48 46.55
CA ALA A 67 -5.57 6.11 45.25
C ALA A 67 -6.62 5.56 44.28
N SER A 68 -7.45 6.42 43.68
CA SER A 68 -8.49 5.96 42.75
C SER A 68 -8.89 7.01 41.72
N GLY A 69 -9.37 6.54 40.56
CA GLY A 69 -9.89 7.41 39.49
C GLY A 69 -8.92 7.72 38.35
N GLY A 70 -7.74 7.10 38.35
CA GLY A 70 -6.74 7.17 37.27
C GLY A 70 -5.56 6.22 37.55
N PRO A 71 -4.59 6.11 36.63
CA PRO A 71 -3.33 5.39 36.88
C PRO A 71 -2.46 6.13 37.91
N VAL A 72 -1.71 5.37 38.71
CA VAL A 72 -0.71 5.90 39.67
C VAL A 72 0.68 5.65 39.09
N SER A 73 1.61 6.60 39.22
CA SER A 73 3.00 6.39 38.81
C SER A 73 3.63 5.26 39.63
N PRO A 74 4.20 4.21 38.99
CA PRO A 74 4.92 3.17 39.72
C PRO A 74 6.11 3.70 40.51
N ILE A 75 6.77 4.74 40.00
CA ILE A 75 7.97 5.31 40.60
C ILE A 75 7.59 6.20 41.79
N LEU A 76 6.73 7.20 41.58
CA LEU A 76 6.36 8.16 42.63
C LEU A 76 5.46 7.53 43.68
N GLY A 77 4.47 6.75 43.24
CA GLY A 77 3.61 5.98 44.14
C GLY A 77 4.37 4.96 44.99
N SER A 78 5.48 4.39 44.50
CA SER A 78 6.32 3.50 45.33
C SER A 78 6.99 4.27 46.46
N LYS A 79 7.51 5.48 46.21
CA LYS A 79 8.09 6.34 47.26
C LYS A 79 7.06 6.64 48.35
N VAL A 80 5.83 6.94 47.95
CA VAL A 80 4.73 7.14 48.90
C VAL A 80 4.43 5.85 49.65
N ASN A 81 4.29 4.73 48.93
CA ASN A 81 4.00 3.41 49.50
C ASN A 81 5.05 2.93 50.51
N ASP A 82 6.30 3.38 50.39
CA ASP A 82 7.39 3.10 51.35
C ASP A 82 7.17 3.82 52.69
N VAL A 83 6.55 5.01 52.68
CA VAL A 83 6.28 5.80 53.89
C VAL A 83 4.90 5.49 54.48
N VAL A 84 3.85 5.50 53.65
CA VAL A 84 2.45 5.24 54.03
C VAL A 84 1.82 4.31 53.00
N ARG A 85 1.10 3.27 53.44
CA ARG A 85 0.58 2.24 52.54
C ARG A 85 -0.32 2.86 51.46
N VAL A 86 -0.03 2.59 50.18
CA VAL A 86 -0.91 2.95 49.07
C VAL A 86 -1.80 1.75 48.73
N LEU A 87 -3.09 2.00 48.57
CA LEU A 87 -4.08 1.07 48.05
C LEU A 87 -4.58 1.61 46.73
N ASN A 88 -4.17 0.94 45.65
CA ASN A 88 -4.64 1.26 44.33
C ASN A 88 -6.04 0.67 44.13
N LEU A 89 -7.02 1.50 43.81
CA LEU A 89 -8.42 1.10 43.63
C LEU A 89 -8.91 1.48 42.25
N THR A 90 -9.52 0.51 41.57
CA THR A 90 -10.21 0.71 40.30
C THR A 90 -11.73 0.59 40.46
N GLY A 91 -12.47 1.23 39.56
CA GLY A 91 -13.93 1.28 39.57
C GLY A 91 -14.49 2.10 38.42
N THR A 92 -15.76 1.89 38.12
CA THR A 92 -16.50 2.68 37.11
C THR A 92 -17.58 3.52 37.79
N THR A 93 -18.05 4.56 37.12
CA THR A 93 -19.16 5.37 37.64
C THR A 93 -20.44 4.55 37.73
N GLU A 94 -20.65 3.68 36.74
CA GLU A 94 -21.80 2.79 36.56
C GLU A 94 -21.80 1.62 37.54
N GLY A 95 -20.62 1.16 37.98
CA GLY A 95 -20.47 -0.03 38.82
C GLY A 95 -19.95 0.21 40.24
N LEU A 96 -19.62 1.46 40.59
CA LEU A 96 -18.87 1.82 41.80
C LEU A 96 -17.52 1.06 41.87
N PHE A 97 -16.96 0.90 43.07
CA PHE A 97 -15.69 0.18 43.25
C PHE A 97 -15.83 -1.26 42.80
N ILE A 98 -14.85 -1.67 42.01
CA ILE A 98 -14.66 -3.05 41.62
C ILE A 98 -14.12 -3.82 42.84
N GLY A 99 -14.54 -5.08 43.02
CA GLY A 99 -14.22 -5.92 44.18
C GLY A 99 -12.72 -6.25 44.30
N ASN A 100 -11.90 -5.27 44.70
CA ASN A 100 -10.47 -5.39 44.89
C ASN A 100 -10.16 -6.09 46.22
N LEU A 101 -9.32 -7.10 46.18
CA LEU A 101 -8.76 -7.79 47.34
C LEU A 101 -7.48 -7.09 47.81
N TRP A 102 -7.17 -7.28 49.09
CA TRP A 102 -5.93 -6.77 49.68
C TRP A 102 -4.72 -7.53 49.15
N VAL A 103 -3.73 -6.79 48.63
CA VAL A 103 -2.45 -7.33 48.15
C VAL A 103 -1.31 -7.05 49.13
N GLU A 104 -0.22 -7.82 49.05
CA GLU A 104 0.98 -7.56 49.84
C GLU A 104 1.56 -6.16 49.53
N ARG A 105 2.36 -5.59 50.44
CA ARG A 105 2.84 -4.20 50.30
C ARG A 105 3.73 -3.98 49.08
N GLN A 106 4.54 -4.98 48.76
CA GLN A 106 5.38 -5.02 47.58
C GLN A 106 4.59 -5.06 46.27
N ASP A 107 3.38 -5.63 46.29
CA ASP A 107 2.55 -5.78 45.09
C ASP A 107 1.53 -4.65 44.93
N TRP A 108 1.67 -3.53 45.66
CA TRP A 108 0.67 -2.45 45.73
C TRP A 108 0.20 -1.92 44.36
N TYR A 109 1.04 -2.05 43.34
CA TYR A 109 0.75 -1.64 41.97
C TYR A 109 -0.22 -2.60 41.25
N TYR A 110 -0.25 -3.88 41.65
CA TYR A 110 -1.08 -4.91 41.03
C TYR A 110 -2.44 -5.02 41.71
N PHE A 111 -3.47 -5.23 40.90
CA PHE A 111 -4.82 -5.51 41.35
C PHE A 111 -5.02 -7.00 41.56
N SER A 112 -5.71 -7.35 42.63
CA SER A 112 -6.29 -8.68 42.82
C SER A 112 -7.79 -8.52 42.94
N PHE A 113 -8.55 -9.32 42.19
CA PHE A 113 -10.00 -9.19 42.13
C PHE A 113 -10.70 -10.35 42.84
N HIS A 114 -11.84 -10.06 43.45
CA HIS A 114 -12.63 -11.06 44.15
C HIS A 114 -13.16 -12.11 43.14
N PRO A 115 -13.11 -13.42 43.44
CA PRO A 115 -13.56 -14.46 42.50
C PRO A 115 -15.02 -14.30 42.03
N PHE A 116 -15.86 -13.67 42.84
CA PHE A 116 -17.27 -13.40 42.52
C PHE A 116 -17.51 -12.14 41.68
N SER A 117 -16.46 -11.38 41.35
CA SER A 117 -16.55 -10.22 40.46
C SER A 117 -16.94 -10.62 39.03
N GLY A 118 -16.84 -11.89 38.67
CA GLY A 118 -17.20 -12.42 37.35
C GLY A 118 -16.31 -11.88 36.24
N PHE A 119 -15.04 -11.61 36.57
CA PHE A 119 -14.08 -11.06 35.64
C PHE A 119 -13.43 -12.15 34.81
N GLU A 120 -13.32 -11.87 33.52
CA GLU A 120 -12.56 -12.66 32.57
C GLU A 120 -11.53 -11.73 31.92
N PHE A 121 -10.28 -12.20 31.88
CA PHE A 121 -9.16 -11.50 31.24
C PHE A 121 -8.81 -12.26 29.96
N LYS A 122 -9.31 -11.79 28.83
CA LYS A 122 -9.11 -12.44 27.52
C LYS A 122 -7.81 -11.97 26.89
N GLU A 123 -6.93 -12.88 26.52
CA GLU A 123 -5.69 -12.53 25.84
C GLU A 123 -6.01 -11.98 24.45
N VAL A 124 -5.55 -10.75 24.18
CA VAL A 124 -5.75 -10.07 22.90
C VAL A 124 -4.46 -9.92 22.11
N GLU A 125 -3.33 -9.84 22.82
CA GLU A 125 -1.97 -9.84 22.29
C GLU A 125 -1.09 -10.62 23.30
N PRO A 126 0.05 -11.21 22.90
CA PRO A 126 0.87 -12.00 23.80
C PRO A 126 1.21 -11.26 25.11
N GLY A 127 0.69 -11.75 26.24
CA GLY A 127 0.89 -11.16 27.56
C GLY A 127 0.00 -9.96 27.92
N ILE A 128 -0.92 -9.54 27.04
CA ILE A 128 -1.88 -8.45 27.26
C ILE A 128 -3.31 -8.99 27.22
N TYR A 129 -4.09 -8.65 28.24
CA TYR A 129 -5.41 -9.20 28.49
C TYR A 129 -6.48 -8.11 28.60
N GLU A 130 -7.56 -8.22 27.84
CA GLU A 130 -8.72 -7.32 27.90
C GLU A 130 -9.72 -7.77 28.96
N HIS A 131 -10.22 -6.81 29.74
CA HIS A 131 -11.08 -7.03 30.91
C HIS A 131 -12.57 -7.08 30.55
N TRP A 132 -13.19 -8.24 30.80
CA TRP A 132 -14.60 -8.51 30.64
C TRP A 132 -15.26 -8.80 31.99
N VAL A 133 -16.51 -8.38 32.15
CA VAL A 133 -17.34 -8.69 33.33
C VAL A 133 -18.58 -9.45 32.88
N HIS A 134 -18.77 -10.65 33.39
CA HIS A 134 -19.92 -11.51 33.09
C HIS A 134 -20.83 -11.63 34.29
N ARG A 135 -22.12 -11.37 34.08
CA ARG A 135 -23.14 -11.48 35.11
C ARG A 135 -23.17 -12.91 35.63
N ASN A 136 -22.95 -13.07 36.93
CA ASN A 136 -22.96 -14.38 37.60
C ASN A 136 -24.03 -14.44 38.70
N THR A 137 -24.17 -15.58 39.39
CA THR A 137 -25.19 -15.76 40.44
C THR A 137 -25.03 -14.82 41.65
N HIS A 138 -23.84 -14.23 41.84
CA HIS A 138 -23.51 -13.29 42.92
C HIS A 138 -23.66 -11.82 42.50
N TRP A 139 -24.07 -11.54 41.26
CA TRP A 139 -24.19 -10.20 40.70
C TRP A 139 -24.94 -9.19 41.57
N PRO A 140 -26.02 -9.54 42.30
CA PRO A 140 -26.79 -8.54 43.06
C PRO A 140 -25.95 -7.83 44.13
N LEU A 141 -24.89 -8.47 44.62
CA LEU A 141 -24.00 -7.93 45.66
C LEU A 141 -22.63 -7.51 45.12
N PHE A 142 -22.08 -8.23 44.13
CA PHE A 142 -20.66 -8.07 43.73
C PHE A 142 -20.46 -7.39 42.37
N GLN A 143 -21.52 -7.14 41.60
CA GLN A 143 -21.41 -6.60 40.23
C GLN A 143 -22.35 -5.41 40.05
N GLY A 144 -22.01 -4.30 40.73
CA GLY A 144 -22.79 -3.06 40.74
C GLY A 144 -23.21 -2.55 39.36
N ILE A 145 -22.36 -2.77 38.35
CA ILE A 145 -22.58 -2.32 36.97
C ILE A 145 -23.88 -2.84 36.36
N PHE A 146 -24.32 -4.04 36.78
CA PHE A 146 -25.54 -4.67 36.32
C PHE A 146 -26.81 -4.12 36.99
N HIS A 147 -26.70 -3.33 38.06
CA HIS A 147 -27.83 -2.54 38.56
C HIS A 147 -28.07 -1.30 37.68
N THR A 148 -26.99 -0.71 37.16
CA THR A 148 -27.07 0.43 36.23
C THR A 148 -27.43 -0.02 34.81
N LEU A 149 -26.95 -1.20 34.41
CA LEU A 149 -27.19 -1.82 33.10
C LEU A 149 -27.92 -3.17 33.28
N PRO A 150 -29.23 -3.15 33.62
CA PRO A 150 -29.98 -4.35 34.02
C PRO A 150 -30.20 -5.36 32.89
N ASN A 151 -30.18 -4.90 31.64
CA ASN A 151 -30.43 -5.76 30.48
C ASN A 151 -29.16 -6.48 29.99
N GLU A 152 -27.98 -6.05 30.43
CA GLU A 152 -26.71 -6.63 29.99
C GLU A 152 -26.34 -7.84 30.83
N THR A 153 -25.79 -8.87 30.18
CA THR A 153 -25.26 -10.08 30.84
C THR A 153 -23.75 -10.18 30.76
N SER A 154 -23.11 -9.39 29.89
CA SER A 154 -21.67 -9.29 29.76
C SER A 154 -21.29 -7.88 29.32
N ILE A 155 -20.24 -7.32 29.91
CA ILE A 155 -19.75 -5.97 29.59
C ILE A 155 -18.25 -6.03 29.41
N ASN A 156 -17.77 -5.52 28.27
CA ASN A 156 -16.35 -5.28 28.05
C ASN A 156 -16.00 -3.90 28.61
N LEU A 157 -15.14 -3.85 29.63
CA LEU A 157 -14.72 -2.59 30.27
C LEU A 157 -13.68 -1.82 29.45
N LYS A 158 -13.14 -2.47 28.42
CA LYS A 158 -12.05 -1.98 27.56
C LYS A 158 -10.72 -1.80 28.27
N ASP A 159 -10.61 -2.07 29.56
CA ASP A 159 -9.33 -2.04 30.27
C ASP A 159 -8.41 -3.19 29.85
N LEU A 160 -7.12 -2.87 29.66
CA LEU A 160 -6.06 -3.82 29.35
C LEU A 160 -5.20 -4.08 30.59
N TYR A 161 -4.81 -5.33 30.79
CA TYR A 161 -4.01 -5.78 31.91
C TYR A 161 -2.86 -6.69 31.47
N SER A 162 -1.81 -6.72 32.29
CA SER A 162 -0.71 -7.69 32.20
C SER A 162 -0.67 -8.53 33.49
N LYS A 163 -0.36 -9.82 33.36
CA LYS A 163 -0.22 -10.72 34.53
C LYS A 163 1.07 -10.43 35.28
N HIS A 164 1.04 -10.58 36.60
CA HIS A 164 2.26 -10.59 37.41
C HIS A 164 3.14 -11.79 37.02
N PRO A 165 4.47 -11.62 36.86
CA PRO A 165 5.36 -12.67 36.36
C PRO A 165 5.31 -13.99 37.14
N THR A 166 5.06 -13.93 38.44
CA THR A 166 5.08 -15.09 39.35
C THR A 166 3.80 -15.33 40.15
N LYS A 167 2.80 -14.43 40.10
CA LYS A 167 1.61 -14.46 40.95
C LYS A 167 0.34 -14.47 40.08
N PRO A 168 -0.34 -15.60 39.90
CA PRO A 168 -1.31 -15.80 38.80
C PRO A 168 -2.59 -14.96 38.88
N ASN A 169 -2.92 -14.42 40.08
CA ASN A 169 -4.16 -13.65 40.30
C ASN A 169 -3.90 -12.14 40.46
N LEU A 170 -2.72 -11.68 40.07
CA LEU A 170 -2.31 -10.29 40.15
C LEU A 170 -2.20 -9.68 38.75
N TRP A 171 -2.84 -8.53 38.58
CA TRP A 171 -3.02 -7.89 37.28
C TRP A 171 -2.57 -6.43 37.36
N ALA A 172 -1.66 -6.02 36.49
CA ALA A 172 -1.27 -4.63 36.35
C ALA A 172 -2.01 -3.99 35.18
N PHE A 173 -2.70 -2.88 35.43
CA PHE A 173 -3.39 -2.11 34.40
C PHE A 173 -2.39 -1.52 33.39
N ARG A 174 -2.72 -1.57 32.10
CA ARG A 174 -1.87 -1.16 30.97
C ARG A 174 -2.52 -0.12 30.05
N GLY A 175 -3.68 0.40 30.42
CA GLY A 175 -4.44 1.37 29.62
C GLY A 175 -5.77 0.79 29.18
N ARG A 176 -6.41 1.46 28.23
CA ARG A 176 -7.65 0.99 27.65
C ARG A 176 -7.49 0.71 26.16
N ASN A 177 -8.18 -0.32 25.69
CA ASN A 177 -8.22 -0.74 24.30
C ASN A 177 -8.81 0.34 23.39
N ASP A 178 -9.79 1.11 23.89
CA ASP A 178 -10.41 2.23 23.18
C ASP A 178 -9.60 3.54 23.26
N ASP A 179 -8.51 3.57 24.04
CA ASP A 179 -7.58 4.70 24.09
C ASP A 179 -6.33 4.47 23.21
N ILE A 180 -6.17 3.27 22.61
CA ILE A 180 -5.03 2.96 21.73
C ILE A 180 -5.05 3.90 20.52
N VAL A 181 -3.91 4.57 20.29
CA VAL A 181 -3.70 5.36 19.08
C VAL A 181 -3.26 4.40 17.98
N VAL A 182 -4.15 4.18 17.01
CA VAL A 182 -3.87 3.32 15.84
C VAL A 182 -3.44 4.20 14.67
N LEU A 183 -2.16 4.13 14.31
CA LEU A 183 -1.58 4.87 13.20
C LEU A 183 -2.08 4.32 11.85
N SER A 184 -1.94 5.09 10.77
CA SER A 184 -2.41 4.72 9.43
C SER A 184 -1.70 3.51 8.82
N ASN A 185 -0.53 3.13 9.37
CA ASN A 185 0.21 1.91 9.02
C ASN A 185 -0.19 0.71 9.90
N GLY A 186 -1.26 0.84 10.69
CA GLY A 186 -1.75 -0.19 11.62
C GLY A 186 -0.94 -0.31 12.91
N TYR A 187 0.12 0.48 13.09
CA TYR A 187 0.92 0.47 14.32
C TYR A 187 0.09 0.98 15.50
N LYS A 188 0.04 0.22 16.59
CA LYS A 188 -0.75 0.53 17.78
C LYS A 188 0.15 1.10 18.86
N VAL A 189 -0.16 2.30 19.33
CA VAL A 189 0.58 2.97 20.41
C VAL A 189 -0.32 3.09 21.63
N SER A 190 0.11 2.52 22.76
CA SER A 190 -0.54 2.76 24.05
C SER A 190 -0.08 4.12 24.61
N PRO A 191 -1.00 5.07 24.83
CA PRO A 191 -0.61 6.42 25.20
C PRO A 191 -0.26 6.60 26.69
N LEU A 192 -0.66 5.65 27.54
CA LEU A 192 -0.74 5.81 28.99
C LEU A 192 0.60 6.20 29.65
N GLU A 193 1.67 5.45 29.35
CA GLU A 193 2.97 5.65 30.01
C GLU A 193 3.63 6.95 29.55
N THR A 194 3.53 7.28 28.26
CA THR A 194 4.06 8.51 27.68
C THR A 194 3.33 9.74 28.21
N GLU A 195 2.00 9.76 28.20
CA GLU A 195 1.21 10.87 28.71
C GLU A 195 1.47 11.13 30.21
N ALA A 196 1.50 10.07 31.02
CA ALA A 196 1.74 10.17 32.45
C ALA A 196 3.11 10.78 32.75
N LEU A 197 4.17 10.30 32.08
CA LEU A 197 5.52 10.80 32.28
C LEU A 197 5.65 12.26 31.81
N VAL A 198 5.12 12.60 30.64
CA VAL A 198 5.20 13.98 30.11
C VAL A 198 4.42 14.95 30.99
N THR A 199 3.28 14.53 31.56
CA THR A 199 2.45 15.38 32.43
C THR A 199 3.14 15.75 33.75
N THR A 200 4.20 15.04 34.18
CA THR A 200 4.98 15.41 35.38
C THR A 200 5.81 16.69 35.22
N HIS A 201 5.91 17.23 34.00
CA HIS A 201 6.64 18.47 33.76
C HIS A 201 5.92 19.68 34.42
N PRO A 202 6.62 20.56 35.15
CA PRO A 202 5.99 21.63 35.96
C PRO A 202 5.15 22.63 35.15
N ASP A 203 5.48 22.83 33.87
CA ASP A 203 4.73 23.73 32.98
C ASP A 203 3.52 23.07 32.29
N ILE A 204 3.30 21.75 32.46
CA ILE A 204 2.24 21.00 31.78
C ILE A 204 1.05 20.78 32.71
N LYS A 205 -0.13 21.20 32.26
CA LYS A 205 -1.42 21.01 32.95
C LYS A 205 -2.19 19.79 32.42
N GLY A 206 -1.86 19.32 31.22
CA GLY A 206 -2.42 18.10 30.62
C GLY A 206 -1.72 17.71 29.33
N CYS A 207 -1.65 16.41 29.06
CA CYS A 207 -1.04 15.85 27.85
C CYS A 207 -1.95 14.76 27.27
N LEU A 208 -2.18 14.78 25.95
CA LEU A 208 -2.90 13.74 25.22
C LEU A 208 -2.12 13.35 23.97
N MET A 209 -1.93 12.06 23.76
CA MET A 209 -1.41 11.49 22.53
C MET A 209 -2.48 11.49 21.44
N ILE A 210 -2.06 11.94 20.27
CA ILE A 210 -2.86 12.10 19.06
C ILE A 210 -2.22 11.32 17.91
N GLY A 211 -2.93 11.16 16.80
CA GLY A 211 -2.40 10.50 15.59
C GLY A 211 -3.16 9.27 15.12
N THR A 212 -4.36 9.01 15.65
CA THR A 212 -5.21 7.92 15.14
C THR A 212 -5.53 8.18 13.67
N GLY A 213 -5.28 7.19 12.80
CA GLY A 213 -5.40 7.33 11.35
C GLY A 213 -4.31 8.19 10.69
N LYS A 214 -3.24 8.55 11.41
CA LYS A 214 -2.09 9.33 10.91
C LYS A 214 -0.82 8.49 10.90
N ARG A 215 0.19 8.88 10.12
CA ARG A 215 1.45 8.12 9.95
C ARG A 215 2.34 8.12 11.19
N GLN A 216 2.26 9.18 12.00
CA GLN A 216 3.13 9.40 13.16
C GLN A 216 2.30 9.71 14.41
N ALA A 217 2.69 9.15 15.56
CA ALA A 217 2.10 9.53 16.83
C ALA A 217 2.59 10.92 17.26
N GLY A 218 1.69 11.70 17.86
CA GLY A 218 1.96 13.07 18.30
C GLY A 218 1.44 13.33 19.71
N LEU A 219 1.78 14.48 20.28
CA LEU A 219 1.30 14.92 21.60
C LEU A 219 0.63 16.29 21.51
N LEU A 220 -0.54 16.43 22.12
CA LEU A 220 -1.23 17.68 22.37
C LEU A 220 -1.07 18.06 23.85
N ILE A 221 -0.49 19.24 24.12
CA ILE A 221 -0.07 19.67 25.45
C ILE A 221 -0.84 20.94 25.87
N GLU A 222 -1.53 20.88 27.01
CA GLU A 222 -2.09 22.06 27.69
C GLU A 222 -1.08 22.56 28.72
N LEU A 223 -0.66 23.83 28.61
CA LEU A 223 0.25 24.47 29.57
C LEU A 223 -0.48 24.99 30.81
N GLN A 224 0.26 25.13 31.92
CA GLN A 224 -0.23 25.74 33.15
C GLN A 224 -0.55 27.23 32.95
N ASP A 225 0.36 27.94 32.26
CA ASP A 225 0.15 29.30 31.74
C ASP A 225 0.10 29.25 30.20
N PRO A 226 -1.07 29.45 29.57
CA PRO A 226 -1.20 29.46 28.11
C PRO A 226 -0.35 30.52 27.40
N THR A 227 0.14 31.54 28.11
CA THR A 227 0.96 32.64 27.56
C THR A 227 2.46 32.38 27.63
N SER A 228 2.91 31.35 28.36
CA SER A 228 4.33 31.00 28.51
C SER A 228 4.88 30.12 27.38
N LYS A 229 4.27 30.18 26.19
CA LYS A 229 4.71 29.44 24.98
C LYS A 229 6.03 30.00 24.44
N THR A 230 7.13 29.71 25.09
CA THR A 230 8.49 30.06 24.66
C THR A 230 9.24 28.84 24.13
N ASN A 231 10.27 29.07 23.32
CA ASN A 231 11.14 27.98 22.84
C ASN A 231 11.84 27.25 24.00
N GLU A 232 12.17 27.98 25.07
CA GLU A 232 12.82 27.43 26.28
C GLU A 232 11.91 26.44 27.02
N VAL A 233 10.61 26.76 27.14
CA VAL A 233 9.60 25.84 27.70
C VAL A 233 9.42 24.63 26.79
N LEU A 234 9.40 24.83 25.47
CA LEU A 234 9.30 23.76 24.48
C LEU A 234 10.52 22.81 24.54
N ASP A 235 11.73 23.35 24.69
CA ASP A 235 12.97 22.57 24.86
C ASP A 235 12.94 21.73 26.16
N SER A 236 12.50 22.34 27.27
CA SER A 236 12.38 21.63 28.55
C SER A 236 11.35 20.50 28.49
N ILE A 237 10.18 20.77 27.87
CA ILE A 237 9.14 19.77 27.64
C ILE A 237 9.64 18.66 26.70
N TRP A 238 10.36 19.02 25.63
CA TRP A 238 10.93 18.05 24.70
C TRP A 238 11.91 17.11 25.38
N ALA A 239 12.75 17.59 26.30
CA ALA A 239 13.63 16.74 27.10
C ALA A 239 12.85 15.71 27.95
N ALA A 240 11.64 16.05 28.41
CA ALA A 240 10.76 15.09 29.09
C ALA A 240 10.17 14.06 28.11
N ILE A 241 9.80 14.50 26.91
CA ILE A 241 9.29 13.62 25.83
C ILE A 241 10.37 12.65 25.34
N GLU A 242 11.62 13.09 25.19
CA GLU A 242 12.75 12.21 24.82
C GLU A 242 13.00 11.11 25.86
N ARG A 243 12.90 11.46 27.15
CA ARG A 243 12.95 10.45 28.22
C ARG A 243 11.81 9.45 28.10
N ALA A 244 10.60 9.91 27.80
CA ALA A 244 9.44 9.02 27.57
C ALA A 244 9.61 8.11 26.34
N ASN A 245 10.10 8.65 25.22
CA ASN A 245 10.42 7.89 24.01
C ASN A 245 11.47 6.80 24.23
N THR A 246 12.42 7.01 25.15
CA THR A 246 13.48 6.06 25.46
C THR A 246 13.01 4.93 26.38
N LEU A 247 12.10 5.24 27.31
CA LEU A 247 11.57 4.30 28.30
C LEU A 247 10.39 3.46 27.79
N SER A 248 9.75 3.88 26.70
CA SER A 248 8.66 3.14 26.06
C SER A 248 9.14 1.83 25.42
N LEU A 249 8.29 0.79 25.47
CA LEU A 249 8.46 -0.47 24.74
C LEU A 249 8.62 -0.25 23.23
N HIS A 250 8.05 0.84 22.71
CA HIS A 250 8.12 1.26 21.32
C HIS A 250 9.00 2.51 21.22
N LYS A 251 10.30 2.31 20.97
CA LYS A 251 11.29 3.40 20.94
C LYS A 251 10.98 4.41 19.81
N ASN A 252 11.21 5.70 20.07
CA ASN A 252 11.15 6.81 19.10
C ASN A 252 9.78 7.04 18.40
N GLN A 253 8.66 6.80 19.09
CA GLN A 253 7.33 6.93 18.49
C GLN A 253 6.80 8.37 18.41
N VAL A 254 7.28 9.30 19.24
CA VAL A 254 6.88 10.73 19.14
C VAL A 254 8.05 11.54 18.63
N GLN A 255 7.87 12.27 17.53
CA GLN A 255 8.86 13.19 17.01
C GLN A 255 8.56 14.63 17.44
N ARG A 256 9.59 15.49 17.46
CA ARG A 256 9.49 16.86 17.96
C ARG A 256 8.49 17.69 17.18
N ASP A 257 8.47 17.49 15.87
CA ASP A 257 7.55 18.18 14.98
C ASP A 257 6.10 17.81 15.24
N TYR A 258 5.84 16.65 15.87
CA TYR A 258 4.50 16.15 16.19
C TYR A 258 4.05 16.48 17.63
N VAL A 259 4.67 17.50 18.24
CA VAL A 259 4.22 18.10 19.50
C VAL A 259 3.44 19.39 19.23
N ALA A 260 2.24 19.49 19.79
CA ALA A 260 1.31 20.60 19.65
C ALA A 260 0.96 21.19 21.02
N PHE A 261 0.70 22.49 21.09
CA PHE A 261 0.07 23.10 22.26
C PHE A 261 -1.41 23.32 22.04
N ALA A 262 -2.20 23.13 23.10
CA ALA A 262 -3.61 23.48 23.18
C ALA A 262 -3.84 24.97 22.83
N GLU A 263 -4.98 25.25 22.19
CA GLU A 263 -5.42 26.60 21.84
C GLU A 263 -5.81 27.37 23.12
N PHE A 264 -5.49 28.67 23.16
CA PHE A 264 -5.66 29.51 24.36
C PHE A 264 -7.12 29.54 24.85
N ASP A 265 -8.06 29.60 23.91
CA ASP A 265 -9.50 29.69 24.12
C ASP A 265 -10.19 28.33 24.29
N LYS A 266 -9.43 27.23 24.28
CA LYS A 266 -9.99 25.86 24.23
C LYS A 266 -9.28 24.89 25.19
N PRO A 267 -9.36 25.09 26.51
CA PRO A 267 -8.71 24.18 27.48
C PRO A 267 -9.24 22.75 27.39
N PHE A 268 -8.48 21.77 27.89
CA PHE A 268 -8.96 20.37 27.89
C PHE A 268 -10.20 20.20 28.76
N ILE A 269 -11.13 19.38 28.27
CA ILE A 269 -12.38 19.09 28.95
C ILE A 269 -12.08 18.13 30.11
N ARG A 270 -12.53 18.46 31.32
CA ARG A 270 -12.25 17.68 32.54
C ARG A 270 -13.51 17.12 33.19
N THR A 271 -13.35 16.10 34.02
CA THR A 271 -14.38 15.62 34.95
C THR A 271 -14.42 16.50 36.20
N ASP A 272 -15.43 16.29 37.06
CA ASP A 272 -15.51 16.94 38.38
C ASP A 272 -14.32 16.59 39.29
N LYS A 273 -13.53 15.56 38.94
CA LYS A 273 -12.29 15.16 39.63
C LYS A 273 -11.04 15.83 39.06
N GLY A 274 -11.18 16.71 38.06
CA GLY A 274 -10.06 17.38 37.40
C GLY A 274 -9.33 16.54 36.34
N THR A 275 -9.71 15.28 36.12
CA THR A 275 -9.11 14.40 35.11
C THR A 275 -9.59 14.74 33.69
N VAL A 276 -8.71 14.61 32.69
CA VAL A 276 -9.03 14.93 31.30
C VAL A 276 -10.00 13.90 30.71
N LYS A 277 -11.09 14.37 30.09
CA LYS A 277 -12.00 13.54 29.29
C LYS A 277 -11.42 13.41 27.88
N ARG A 278 -10.59 12.39 27.65
CA ARG A 278 -9.87 12.13 26.38
C ARG A 278 -10.77 12.28 25.16
N ARG A 279 -11.81 11.43 25.04
CA ARG A 279 -12.71 11.40 23.87
C ARG A 279 -13.34 12.76 23.58
N ALA A 280 -13.95 13.40 24.58
CA ALA A 280 -14.58 14.70 24.40
C ALA A 280 -13.57 15.80 24.04
N THR A 281 -12.34 15.73 24.57
CA THR A 281 -11.26 16.67 24.25
C THR A 281 -10.75 16.45 22.83
N LEU A 282 -10.51 15.20 22.41
CA LEU A 282 -10.08 14.88 21.04
C LEU A 282 -11.16 15.23 20.02
N GLU A 283 -12.44 14.94 20.29
CA GLU A 283 -13.57 15.37 19.45
C GLU A 283 -13.65 16.90 19.33
N ALA A 284 -13.43 17.63 20.44
CA ALA A 284 -13.38 19.09 20.38
C ALA A 284 -12.19 19.56 19.53
N TYR A 285 -11.04 18.89 19.60
CA TYR A 285 -9.80 19.22 18.90
C TYR A 285 -9.67 18.60 17.51
N ASP A 286 -10.68 17.91 17.00
CA ASP A 286 -10.61 17.11 15.77
C ASP A 286 -10.10 17.94 14.58
N ASP A 287 -10.74 19.08 14.29
CA ASP A 287 -10.29 20.02 13.24
C ASP A 287 -8.87 20.54 13.46
N PHE A 288 -8.47 20.83 14.71
CA PHE A 288 -7.11 21.27 15.01
C PHE A 288 -6.10 20.17 14.76
N ILE A 289 -6.40 18.94 15.20
CA ILE A 289 -5.56 17.75 15.00
C ILE A 289 -5.45 17.45 13.51
N GLU A 290 -6.54 17.53 12.76
CA GLU A 290 -6.55 17.37 11.31
C GLU A 290 -5.70 18.44 10.60
N ARG A 291 -5.83 19.72 10.96
CA ARG A 291 -4.98 20.79 10.43
C ARG A 291 -3.51 20.64 10.84
N PHE A 292 -3.27 20.26 12.09
CA PHE A 292 -1.94 20.00 12.65
C PHE A 292 -1.25 18.90 11.87
N TYR A 293 -1.92 17.76 11.66
CA TYR A 293 -1.39 16.67 10.87
C TYR A 293 -1.37 16.96 9.37
N SER A 294 -2.32 17.69 8.80
CA SER A 294 -2.29 18.06 7.38
C SER A 294 -1.10 18.96 7.07
N SER A 295 -0.78 19.93 7.95
CA SER A 295 0.43 20.76 7.87
C SER A 295 1.75 19.97 8.08
N ARG A 296 1.65 18.69 8.45
CA ARG A 296 2.80 17.78 8.71
C ARG A 296 2.82 16.53 7.82
N LEU A 297 1.71 16.13 7.22
CA LEU A 297 1.60 15.29 6.04
C LEU A 297 2.21 16.02 4.84
N GLU A 298 2.12 17.35 4.90
CA GLU A 298 2.99 18.25 4.18
C GLU A 298 4.47 17.99 4.60
N LYS A 299 4.86 18.01 5.87
CA LYS A 299 6.27 17.84 6.33
C LYS A 299 6.90 16.42 6.40
N ASP A 300 6.16 15.32 6.20
CA ASP A 300 6.70 13.93 6.20
C ASP A 300 7.33 13.54 4.84
N ILE A 301 7.21 14.43 3.87
CA ILE A 301 8.23 14.65 2.85
C ILE A 301 8.97 15.86 3.41
N ASP A 302 10.31 15.95 3.37
CA ASP A 302 10.96 17.27 3.53
C ASP A 302 10.28 18.24 2.54
N LEU A 303 9.25 18.96 2.98
CA LEU A 303 8.55 19.95 2.20
C LEU A 303 9.40 21.20 2.34
N VAL A 304 10.53 21.14 1.66
CA VAL A 304 10.95 22.31 0.93
C VAL A 304 9.82 22.55 -0.07
N ALA A 305 8.86 23.41 0.30
CA ALA A 305 8.06 24.09 -0.69
C ALA A 305 9.06 24.65 -1.68
N ILE A 306 9.11 24.05 -2.87
CA ILE A 306 10.08 24.47 -3.86
C ILE A 306 9.62 25.86 -4.27
N ASP A 307 10.45 26.87 -4.03
CA ASP A 307 10.21 28.19 -4.56
C ASP A 307 10.24 28.09 -6.10
N THR A 308 9.08 28.15 -6.73
CA THR A 308 8.92 28.07 -8.19
C THR A 308 9.09 29.43 -8.86
N SER A 309 9.52 30.47 -8.15
CA SER A 309 9.69 31.83 -8.69
C SER A 309 10.89 31.96 -9.63
N SER A 310 11.88 31.08 -9.49
CA SER A 310 13.08 31.07 -10.33
C SER A 310 13.57 29.65 -10.61
N ILE A 311 14.24 29.46 -11.74
CA ILE A 311 14.81 28.15 -12.10
C ILE A 311 15.89 27.70 -11.10
N ALA A 312 16.65 28.62 -10.51
CA ALA A 312 17.68 28.30 -9.52
C ALA A 312 17.06 27.74 -8.23
N SER A 313 16.00 28.40 -7.74
CA SER A 313 15.22 27.93 -6.59
C SER A 313 14.60 26.55 -6.83
N VAL A 314 14.07 26.30 -8.04
CA VAL A 314 13.56 24.99 -8.43
C VAL A 314 14.65 23.93 -8.43
N THR A 315 15.82 24.25 -9.01
CA THR A 315 16.95 23.32 -9.05
C THR A 315 17.47 22.94 -7.67
N ASP A 316 17.57 23.89 -6.74
CA ASP A 316 18.01 23.61 -5.37
C ASP A 316 16.97 22.78 -4.59
N GLY A 317 15.69 23.06 -4.79
CA GLY A 317 14.59 22.27 -4.22
C GLY A 317 14.55 20.82 -4.75
N VAL A 318 14.72 20.65 -6.06
CA VAL A 318 14.81 19.32 -6.69
C VAL A 318 16.02 18.57 -6.13
N ARG A 319 17.22 19.19 -6.11
CA ARG A 319 18.43 18.54 -5.57
C ARG A 319 18.26 18.11 -4.12
N HIS A 320 17.61 18.94 -3.30
CA HIS A 320 17.32 18.60 -1.92
C HIS A 320 16.42 17.35 -1.82
N ILE A 321 15.31 17.30 -2.57
CA ILE A 321 14.41 16.15 -2.58
C ILE A 321 15.08 14.88 -3.14
N LEU A 322 15.90 15.00 -4.18
CA LEU A 322 16.67 13.84 -4.68
C LEU A 322 17.70 13.36 -3.66
N GLY A 323 18.31 14.28 -2.91
CA GLY A 323 19.31 13.98 -1.88
C GLY A 323 18.76 13.32 -0.61
N THR A 324 17.46 13.47 -0.30
CA THR A 324 16.81 12.71 0.79
C THR A 324 16.48 11.28 0.39
N LEU A 325 16.34 11.02 -0.91
CA LEU A 325 16.00 9.70 -1.45
C LEU A 325 17.24 8.83 -1.75
N SER A 326 18.37 9.45 -2.11
CA SER A 326 19.62 8.75 -2.40
C SER A 326 20.84 9.65 -2.15
N PRO A 327 21.94 9.13 -1.57
CA PRO A 327 23.22 9.85 -1.47
C PRO A 327 23.71 10.38 -2.83
N ALA A 328 23.53 9.60 -3.90
CA ALA A 328 23.91 9.99 -5.26
C ALA A 328 23.13 11.22 -5.76
N GLY A 329 21.86 11.35 -5.38
CA GLY A 329 21.03 12.51 -5.71
C GLY A 329 21.50 13.82 -5.06
N LYS A 330 22.20 13.72 -3.92
CA LYS A 330 22.79 14.87 -3.23
C LYS A 330 24.08 15.36 -3.90
N GLU A 331 24.86 14.43 -4.46
CA GLU A 331 26.17 14.69 -5.06
C GLU A 331 26.10 14.96 -6.58
N ALA A 332 24.95 14.72 -7.21
CA ALA A 332 24.73 14.93 -8.63
C ALA A 332 25.01 16.38 -9.09
N SER A 333 25.84 16.51 -10.13
CA SER A 333 26.05 17.76 -10.86
C SER A 333 24.81 18.17 -11.65
N LEU A 334 24.77 19.42 -12.13
CA LEU A 334 23.63 19.92 -12.93
C LEU A 334 23.40 19.16 -14.22
N ASP A 335 24.45 18.54 -14.75
CA ASP A 335 24.50 17.91 -16.06
C ASP A 335 24.72 16.39 -15.97
N ASP A 336 24.79 15.84 -14.75
CA ASP A 336 24.85 14.39 -14.53
C ASP A 336 23.51 13.76 -14.91
N ASP A 337 23.59 12.64 -15.60
CA ASP A 337 22.44 11.80 -15.88
C ASP A 337 22.07 11.01 -14.62
N LEU A 338 20.88 11.29 -14.07
CA LEU A 338 20.42 10.70 -12.81
C LEU A 338 20.32 9.17 -12.89
N PHE A 339 20.07 8.59 -14.07
CA PHE A 339 19.95 7.16 -14.27
C PHE A 339 21.33 6.47 -14.26
N VAL A 340 22.36 7.15 -14.79
CA VAL A 340 23.75 6.67 -14.76
C VAL A 340 24.28 6.61 -13.33
N ILE A 341 23.82 7.52 -12.46
CA ILE A 341 24.21 7.55 -11.04
C ILE A 341 23.25 6.77 -10.12
N GLY A 342 22.40 5.89 -10.70
CA GLY A 342 21.67 4.87 -9.96
C GLY A 342 20.22 5.21 -9.58
N PHE A 343 19.56 6.19 -10.23
CA PHE A 343 18.11 6.35 -10.11
C PHE A 343 17.37 5.28 -10.92
N ASP A 344 16.57 4.46 -10.25
CA ASP A 344 15.71 3.44 -10.86
C ASP A 344 14.22 3.88 -10.87
N SER A 345 13.34 3.03 -11.40
CA SER A 345 11.89 3.29 -11.42
C SER A 345 11.29 3.54 -10.04
N MET A 346 11.82 2.91 -8.98
CA MET A 346 11.34 3.06 -7.61
C MET A 346 11.74 4.43 -7.05
N LEU A 347 12.98 4.85 -7.26
CA LEU A 347 13.49 6.16 -6.87
C LEU A 347 12.83 7.28 -7.67
N VAL A 348 12.62 7.10 -8.98
CA VAL A 348 11.85 8.05 -9.79
C VAL A 348 10.43 8.18 -9.26
N PHE A 349 9.76 7.07 -8.98
CA PHE A 349 8.39 7.10 -8.45
C PHE A 349 8.33 7.85 -7.11
N ARG A 350 9.25 7.57 -6.19
CA ARG A 350 9.35 8.28 -4.90
C ARG A 350 9.67 9.77 -5.08
N ALA A 351 10.57 10.11 -6.00
CA ALA A 351 10.93 11.49 -6.31
C ALA A 351 9.73 12.27 -6.87
N ILE A 352 9.03 11.71 -7.86
CA ILE A 352 7.85 12.34 -8.45
C ILE A 352 6.76 12.51 -7.41
N LYS A 353 6.46 11.49 -6.62
CA LYS A 353 5.47 11.59 -5.54
C LYS A 353 5.80 12.72 -4.57
N SER A 354 7.08 12.87 -4.20
CA SER A 354 7.55 13.93 -3.32
C SER A 354 7.44 15.31 -3.98
N LEU A 355 7.81 15.41 -5.26
CA LEU A 355 7.76 16.65 -6.04
C LEU A 355 6.33 17.09 -6.38
N ARG A 356 5.39 16.15 -6.59
CA ARG A 356 3.95 16.46 -6.80
C ARG A 356 3.41 17.27 -5.62
N ALA A 357 3.73 16.82 -4.41
CA ALA A 357 3.38 17.52 -3.18
C ALA A 357 4.12 18.85 -3.06
N ALA A 358 5.43 18.88 -3.32
CA ALA A 358 6.28 20.06 -3.15
C ALA A 358 6.01 21.21 -4.14
N THR A 359 5.50 20.90 -5.33
CA THR A 359 5.25 21.89 -6.42
C THR A 359 3.77 22.16 -6.66
N LYS A 360 2.86 21.47 -5.96
CA LYS A 360 1.40 21.49 -6.18
C LYS A 360 0.95 21.11 -7.59
N LEU A 361 1.82 20.50 -8.39
CA LEU A 361 1.49 20.05 -9.75
C LEU A 361 0.51 18.87 -9.77
N GLY A 362 0.35 18.13 -8.66
CA GLY A 362 -0.54 16.96 -8.62
C GLY A 362 -0.24 15.98 -9.76
N GLU A 363 -1.26 15.44 -10.40
CA GLU A 363 -1.11 14.50 -11.54
C GLU A 363 -0.52 15.15 -12.81
N LEU A 364 -0.30 16.47 -12.84
CA LEU A 364 0.40 17.11 -13.98
C LEU A 364 1.87 16.74 -14.02
N LEU A 365 2.49 16.42 -12.87
CA LEU A 365 3.87 15.96 -12.80
C LEU A 365 3.91 14.43 -12.73
N ALA A 366 4.33 13.77 -13.80
CA ALA A 366 4.49 12.32 -13.87
C ALA A 366 5.95 11.88 -14.06
N PRO A 367 6.30 10.59 -13.84
CA PRO A 367 7.63 10.03 -14.08
C PRO A 367 8.26 10.42 -15.40
N ARG A 368 7.49 10.44 -16.49
CA ARG A 368 7.95 10.83 -17.84
C ARG A 368 8.70 12.16 -17.90
N HIS A 369 8.40 13.10 -17.01
CA HIS A 369 9.07 14.40 -17.01
C HIS A 369 10.51 14.29 -16.51
N LEU A 370 10.80 13.35 -15.61
CA LEU A 370 12.17 13.09 -15.14
C LEU A 370 12.94 12.26 -16.16
N TYR A 371 12.33 11.22 -16.71
CA TYR A 371 12.95 10.42 -17.79
C TYR A 371 13.23 11.22 -19.06
N GLY A 372 12.31 12.09 -19.47
CA GLY A 372 12.50 13.00 -20.61
C GLY A 372 13.38 14.22 -20.30
N SER A 373 13.90 14.33 -19.09
CA SER A 373 14.80 15.41 -18.67
C SER A 373 15.78 14.85 -17.62
N PRO A 374 16.67 13.92 -18.00
CA PRO A 374 17.43 13.08 -17.08
C PRO A 374 18.43 13.84 -16.19
N THR A 375 18.72 15.10 -16.50
CA THR A 375 19.62 15.94 -15.69
C THR A 375 18.87 16.92 -14.81
N LEU A 376 19.46 17.29 -13.67
CA LEU A 376 18.90 18.30 -12.76
C LEU A 376 18.52 19.60 -13.48
N ARG A 377 19.38 20.07 -14.41
CA ARG A 377 19.15 21.28 -15.21
C ARG A 377 17.90 21.17 -16.07
N GLN A 378 17.77 20.08 -16.83
CA GLN A 378 16.64 19.90 -17.75
C GLN A 378 15.34 19.70 -16.96
N PHE A 379 15.38 18.89 -15.89
CA PHE A 379 14.18 18.57 -15.13
C PHE A 379 13.61 19.78 -14.41
N SER A 380 14.48 20.64 -13.87
CA SER A 380 14.06 21.89 -13.23
C SER A 380 13.40 22.86 -14.21
N ALA A 381 13.93 22.96 -15.43
CA ALA A 381 13.29 23.75 -16.49
C ALA A 381 11.90 23.19 -16.85
N THR A 382 11.76 21.87 -16.93
CA THR A 382 10.47 21.21 -17.18
C THR A 382 9.46 21.48 -16.05
N LEU A 383 9.87 21.44 -14.79
CA LEU A 383 8.99 21.78 -13.66
C LEU A 383 8.51 23.23 -13.70
N VAL A 384 9.40 24.19 -13.98
CA VAL A 384 9.03 25.62 -14.15
C VAL A 384 7.97 25.78 -15.24
N GLN A 385 8.12 25.08 -16.36
CA GLN A 385 7.17 25.12 -17.47
C GLN A 385 5.79 24.56 -17.06
N LEU A 386 5.75 23.41 -16.37
CA LEU A 386 4.50 22.81 -15.91
C LEU A 386 3.73 23.72 -14.94
N VAL A 387 4.44 24.40 -14.03
CA VAL A 387 3.84 25.35 -13.08
C VAL A 387 3.24 26.55 -13.83
N ALA A 388 3.96 27.07 -14.82
CA ALA A 388 3.46 28.16 -15.66
C ALA A 388 2.21 27.76 -16.46
N ASP A 389 2.17 26.54 -17.01
CA ASP A 389 1.04 26.03 -17.77
C ASP A 389 -0.19 25.75 -16.89
N MET A 390 0.02 25.25 -15.66
CA MET A 390 -1.03 25.11 -14.65
C MET A 390 -1.70 26.46 -14.32
N HIS A 391 -0.90 27.51 -14.09
CA HIS A 391 -1.43 28.85 -13.83
C HIS A 391 -2.19 29.44 -15.03
N LYS A 392 -1.73 29.19 -16.26
CA LYS A 392 -2.45 29.61 -17.48
C LYS A 392 -3.76 28.87 -17.66
N LYS A 393 -3.80 27.56 -17.37
CA LYS A 393 -5.01 26.74 -17.50
C LYS A 393 -6.08 27.16 -16.49
N ALA A 394 -5.70 27.41 -15.24
CA ALA A 394 -6.60 27.93 -14.21
C ALA A 394 -7.16 29.33 -14.57
N ALA A 395 -6.38 30.18 -15.24
CA ALA A 395 -6.84 31.49 -15.72
C ALA A 395 -7.80 31.39 -16.93
N ASN A 396 -7.64 30.39 -17.81
CA ASN A 396 -8.49 30.17 -18.97
C ASN A 396 -9.81 29.46 -18.63
N GLU A 397 -9.81 28.52 -17.67
CA GLU A 397 -11.03 27.84 -17.18
C GLU A 397 -11.97 28.81 -16.45
N ALA A 398 -11.43 29.88 -15.85
CA ALA A 398 -12.23 30.98 -15.28
C ALA A 398 -12.84 31.92 -16.35
N ALA A 399 -12.45 31.79 -17.63
CA ALA A 399 -12.86 32.67 -18.72
C ALA A 399 -13.81 32.02 -19.74
N SER A 400 -14.08 30.70 -19.64
CA SER A 400 -14.94 29.97 -20.58
C SER A 400 -16.27 29.55 -19.94
N ASP A 401 -17.10 30.53 -19.60
CA ASP A 401 -18.54 30.37 -19.38
C ASP A 401 -19.27 31.31 -20.36
N GLU A 402 -19.18 31.01 -21.66
CA GLU A 402 -20.04 31.63 -22.68
C GLU A 402 -20.96 30.57 -23.30
N ALA A 403 -22.25 30.87 -23.28
CA ALA A 403 -23.35 29.98 -23.62
C ALA A 403 -23.34 29.56 -25.10
N VAL A 404 -23.03 28.29 -25.36
CA VAL A 404 -23.34 27.62 -26.64
C VAL A 404 -24.82 27.24 -26.64
N THR A 405 -25.52 27.48 -27.74
CA THR A 405 -26.93 27.12 -27.87
C THR A 405 -27.15 25.60 -27.78
N ASP A 406 -28.21 25.18 -27.09
CA ASP A 406 -28.54 23.79 -26.69
C ASP A 406 -28.50 22.78 -27.87
N GLY A 407 -28.89 23.20 -29.08
CA GLY A 407 -28.87 22.35 -30.27
C GLY A 407 -27.49 22.08 -30.88
N GLU A 408 -26.58 23.06 -30.85
CA GLU A 408 -25.22 22.89 -31.36
C GLU A 408 -24.36 22.04 -30.42
N ALA A 409 -24.51 22.25 -29.11
CA ALA A 409 -23.84 21.45 -28.08
C ALA A 409 -24.21 19.96 -28.21
N GLU A 410 -25.50 19.65 -28.40
CA GLU A 410 -25.96 18.27 -28.60
C GLU A 410 -25.45 17.68 -29.92
N MET A 411 -25.40 18.45 -31.00
CA MET A 411 -24.82 18.01 -32.27
C MET A 411 -23.34 17.63 -32.12
N TYR A 412 -22.52 18.47 -31.48
CA TYR A 412 -21.10 18.15 -31.25
C TYR A 412 -20.92 16.94 -30.33
N ARG A 413 -21.75 16.81 -29.30
CA ARG A 413 -21.78 15.62 -28.43
C ARG A 413 -22.08 14.35 -29.22
N MET A 414 -23.03 14.41 -30.15
CA MET A 414 -23.35 13.29 -31.04
C MET A 414 -22.21 12.98 -32.02
N ILE A 415 -21.56 14.00 -32.61
CA ILE A 415 -20.38 13.81 -33.47
C ILE A 415 -19.27 13.07 -32.72
N ASP A 416 -18.97 13.49 -31.49
CA ASP A 416 -17.95 12.86 -30.66
C ASP A 416 -18.32 11.42 -30.29
N LEU A 417 -19.59 11.16 -29.96
CA LEU A 417 -20.10 9.80 -29.69
C LEU A 417 -19.94 8.89 -30.92
N HIS A 418 -20.31 9.37 -32.11
CA HIS A 418 -20.16 8.61 -33.35
C HIS A 418 -18.69 8.38 -33.70
N ARG A 419 -17.82 9.39 -33.50
CA ARG A 419 -16.37 9.28 -33.73
C ARG A 419 -15.72 8.28 -32.79
N ALA A 420 -16.08 8.29 -31.51
CA ALA A 420 -15.56 7.36 -30.51
C ALA A 420 -15.95 5.89 -30.79
N ARG A 421 -16.97 5.65 -31.61
CA ARG A 421 -17.42 4.31 -32.01
C ARG A 421 -16.92 3.87 -33.39
N LEU A 422 -16.02 4.63 -34.02
CA LEU A 422 -15.33 4.18 -35.23
C LEU A 422 -14.32 3.08 -34.87
N SER A 423 -14.26 2.04 -35.71
CA SER A 423 -13.25 0.99 -35.54
C SER A 423 -11.84 1.57 -35.73
N GLN A 424 -10.93 1.19 -34.83
CA GLN A 424 -9.55 1.66 -34.84
C GLN A 424 -8.58 0.47 -34.92
N LYS A 425 -7.55 0.59 -35.78
CA LYS A 425 -6.41 -0.33 -35.75
C LYS A 425 -5.69 -0.18 -34.41
N VAL A 426 -5.24 -1.29 -33.86
CA VAL A 426 -4.39 -1.25 -32.67
C VAL A 426 -3.00 -0.70 -33.03
N SER A 427 -2.26 -0.15 -32.06
CA SER A 427 -0.95 0.46 -32.32
C SER A 427 0.13 -0.59 -32.65
N PRO A 428 1.28 -0.21 -33.22
CA PRO A 428 2.40 -1.14 -33.42
C PRO A 428 2.86 -1.87 -32.15
N PHE A 429 2.86 -1.20 -30.99
CA PHE A 429 3.17 -1.83 -29.70
C PHE A 429 2.07 -2.81 -29.25
N ASP A 430 0.80 -2.49 -29.49
CA ASP A 430 -0.30 -3.41 -29.21
C ASP A 430 -0.16 -4.71 -30.01
N GLN A 431 0.31 -4.62 -31.26
CA GLN A 431 0.50 -5.80 -32.12
C GLN A 431 1.72 -6.64 -31.75
N MET A 432 2.63 -6.12 -30.93
CA MET A 432 3.72 -6.90 -30.35
C MET A 432 3.20 -7.89 -29.30
N SER A 433 2.10 -7.56 -28.62
CA SER A 433 1.49 -8.46 -27.66
C SER A 433 0.84 -9.66 -28.37
N PRO A 434 0.98 -10.89 -27.83
CA PRO A 434 0.32 -12.05 -28.40
C PRO A 434 -1.21 -11.97 -28.23
N ASN A 435 -1.94 -12.73 -29.04
CA ASN A 435 -3.39 -12.89 -28.94
C ASN A 435 -3.75 -13.73 -27.70
N ILE A 436 -3.65 -13.13 -26.51
CA ILE A 436 -3.99 -13.75 -25.23
C ILE A 436 -4.81 -12.81 -24.34
N TYR A 437 -5.47 -13.38 -23.33
CA TYR A 437 -6.08 -12.63 -22.24
C TYR A 437 -5.10 -12.42 -21.08
N LEU A 438 -5.04 -11.18 -20.60
CA LEU A 438 -4.43 -10.81 -19.33
C LEU A 438 -5.46 -10.96 -18.21
N GLY A 439 -5.32 -12.01 -17.39
CA GLY A 439 -6.27 -12.36 -16.35
C GLY A 439 -5.87 -11.88 -14.95
N MET A 440 -6.78 -11.23 -14.24
CA MET A 440 -6.59 -10.73 -12.87
C MET A 440 -7.77 -11.08 -11.96
N LYS A 441 -7.53 -11.21 -10.66
CA LYS A 441 -8.53 -11.46 -9.60
C LYS A 441 -8.40 -10.38 -8.52
N PHE A 442 -9.51 -9.75 -8.18
CA PHE A 442 -9.61 -8.74 -7.11
C PHE A 442 -10.56 -9.21 -6.02
N PHE A 443 -10.13 -9.14 -4.76
CA PHE A 443 -10.85 -9.70 -3.63
C PHE A 443 -11.48 -8.58 -2.79
N PHE A 444 -12.81 -8.46 -2.80
CA PHE A 444 -13.54 -7.43 -2.08
C PHE A 444 -14.33 -8.03 -0.90
N PRO A 445 -14.17 -7.53 0.33
CA PRO A 445 -15.05 -7.88 1.44
C PRO A 445 -16.43 -7.25 1.23
N LEU A 446 -17.49 -7.96 1.63
CA LEU A 446 -18.85 -7.43 1.62
C LEU A 446 -19.26 -6.98 3.02
N ARG A 447 -20.04 -5.90 3.10
CA ARG A 447 -20.67 -5.51 4.37
C ARG A 447 -21.66 -6.57 4.84
N LYS A 448 -21.76 -6.73 6.16
CA LYS A 448 -22.63 -7.74 6.77
C LYS A 448 -24.10 -7.51 6.39
N GLY A 449 -24.75 -8.55 5.88
CA GLY A 449 -26.18 -8.53 5.53
C GLY A 449 -26.50 -7.94 4.15
N VAL A 450 -25.48 -7.62 3.35
CA VAL A 450 -25.68 -7.19 1.96
C VAL A 450 -26.07 -8.38 1.07
N CYS A 451 -27.00 -8.12 0.15
CA CYS A 451 -27.46 -9.07 -0.86
C CYS A 451 -26.47 -9.10 -2.05
N PHE A 452 -26.11 -10.29 -2.55
CA PHE A 452 -25.18 -10.43 -3.67
C PHE A 452 -25.70 -9.75 -4.94
N GLU A 453 -27.01 -9.82 -5.17
CA GLU A 453 -27.70 -9.21 -6.30
C GLU A 453 -27.59 -7.68 -6.28
N ASP A 454 -27.61 -7.05 -5.10
CA ASP A 454 -27.47 -5.60 -4.97
C ASP A 454 -26.05 -5.16 -5.32
N VAL A 455 -25.04 -5.89 -4.83
CA VAL A 455 -23.64 -5.66 -5.19
C VAL A 455 -23.44 -5.81 -6.69
N PHE A 456 -23.99 -6.88 -7.27
CA PHE A 456 -23.90 -7.13 -8.70
C PHE A 456 -24.57 -6.02 -9.52
N ALA A 457 -25.75 -5.56 -9.10
CA ALA A 457 -26.45 -4.46 -9.76
C ALA A 457 -25.63 -3.16 -9.74
N ARG A 458 -24.92 -2.87 -8.63
CA ARG A 458 -23.99 -1.73 -8.55
C ARG A 458 -22.79 -1.90 -9.48
N LEU A 459 -22.14 -3.06 -9.48
CA LEU A 459 -21.04 -3.37 -10.39
C LEU A 459 -21.45 -3.21 -11.86
N GLN A 460 -22.64 -3.70 -12.22
CA GLN A 460 -23.22 -3.53 -13.55
C GLN A 460 -23.47 -2.05 -13.88
N ALA A 461 -24.05 -1.28 -12.97
CA ALA A 461 -24.30 0.15 -13.19
C ALA A 461 -23.00 0.94 -13.41
N GLY A 462 -21.98 0.70 -12.58
CA GLY A 462 -20.67 1.30 -12.75
C GLY A 462 -20.00 0.87 -14.05
N LEU A 463 -20.12 -0.40 -14.47
CA LEU A 463 -19.53 -0.88 -15.72
C LEU A 463 -20.23 -0.27 -16.94
N ARG A 464 -21.56 -0.13 -16.91
CA ARG A 464 -22.31 0.59 -17.96
C ARG A 464 -21.82 2.03 -18.11
N ARG A 465 -21.55 2.73 -17.00
CA ARG A 465 -20.96 4.06 -17.04
C ARG A 465 -19.53 4.04 -17.59
N SER A 466 -18.72 3.07 -17.18
CA SER A 466 -17.36 2.87 -17.68
C SER A 466 -17.33 2.71 -19.20
N MET A 467 -18.26 1.92 -19.77
CA MET A 467 -18.39 1.73 -21.22
C MET A 467 -18.92 2.96 -21.97
N LYS A 468 -19.53 3.93 -21.28
CA LYS A 468 -19.86 5.23 -21.87
C LYS A 468 -18.62 6.13 -21.97
N ILE A 469 -17.68 5.99 -21.03
CA ILE A 469 -16.42 6.75 -21.01
C ILE A 469 -15.41 6.12 -21.98
N ILE A 470 -15.30 4.78 -21.96
CA ILE A 470 -14.42 3.98 -22.83
C ILE A 470 -15.28 2.92 -23.56
N PRO A 471 -15.85 3.27 -24.73
CA PRO A 471 -16.63 2.34 -25.53
C PRO A 471 -15.90 1.05 -25.91
N GLU A 472 -14.57 1.09 -26.04
CA GLU A 472 -13.71 -0.04 -26.44
C GLU A 472 -13.89 -1.26 -25.53
N LEU A 473 -14.25 -1.07 -24.26
CA LEU A 473 -14.57 -2.17 -23.33
C LEU A 473 -15.80 -2.98 -23.76
N GLU A 474 -16.69 -2.39 -24.56
CA GLU A 474 -17.84 -3.08 -25.16
C GLU A 474 -17.43 -3.92 -26.40
N GLY A 475 -16.30 -3.56 -26.99
CA GLY A 475 -15.86 -3.98 -28.31
C GLY A 475 -15.28 -5.38 -28.41
N LYS A 476 -14.90 -5.71 -29.64
CA LYS A 476 -14.23 -6.96 -29.99
C LYS A 476 -12.95 -6.69 -30.78
N VAL A 477 -11.92 -7.47 -30.50
CA VAL A 477 -10.70 -7.53 -31.30
C VAL A 477 -10.92 -8.46 -32.48
N ILE A 478 -10.63 -7.96 -33.69
CA ILE A 478 -10.75 -8.71 -34.93
C ILE A 478 -9.53 -8.50 -35.84
N PRO A 479 -9.24 -9.41 -36.78
CA PRO A 479 -8.26 -9.19 -37.83
C PRO A 479 -8.65 -8.01 -38.73
N CYS A 480 -7.66 -7.25 -39.20
CA CYS A 480 -7.85 -6.30 -40.29
C CYS A 480 -8.10 -7.04 -41.62
N SER A 481 -8.82 -6.42 -42.54
CA SER A 481 -9.00 -7.00 -43.88
C SER A 481 -7.71 -6.93 -44.68
N GLU A 482 -7.41 -7.97 -45.44
CA GLU A 482 -6.25 -8.03 -46.35
C GLU A 482 -6.36 -7.02 -47.49
N ASP A 483 -7.59 -6.60 -47.82
CA ASP A 483 -7.90 -5.64 -48.88
C ASP A 483 -7.62 -4.18 -48.48
N GLU A 484 -7.22 -3.95 -47.23
CA GLU A 484 -6.96 -2.60 -46.75
C GLU A 484 -5.63 -2.04 -47.23
N ILE A 485 -5.63 -0.75 -47.56
CA ILE A 485 -4.40 -0.03 -47.85
C ILE A 485 -3.47 -0.07 -46.64
N GLY A 486 -2.24 -0.54 -46.87
CA GLY A 486 -1.25 -0.72 -45.81
C GLY A 486 -1.52 -1.91 -44.89
N TYR A 487 -2.27 -2.93 -45.34
CA TYR A 487 -2.43 -4.19 -44.62
C TYR A 487 -1.07 -4.82 -44.32
N LYS A 488 -0.97 -5.35 -43.10
CA LYS A 488 0.15 -6.16 -42.64
C LYS A 488 -0.41 -7.46 -42.08
N LYS A 489 0.28 -8.56 -42.33
CA LYS A 489 -0.21 -9.87 -41.90
C LYS A 489 -0.30 -9.91 -40.37
N GLY A 490 -1.40 -10.45 -39.85
CA GLY A 490 -1.67 -10.48 -38.41
C GLY A 490 -2.07 -9.14 -37.80
N SER A 491 -2.31 -8.10 -38.59
CA SER A 491 -2.76 -6.81 -38.06
C SER A 491 -4.18 -6.86 -37.50
N MET A 492 -4.41 -6.16 -36.40
CA MET A 492 -5.65 -6.28 -35.59
C MET A 492 -6.32 -4.92 -35.40
N ARG A 493 -7.59 -4.94 -35.02
CA ARG A 493 -8.37 -3.74 -34.71
C ARG A 493 -9.40 -3.99 -33.63
N ILE A 494 -9.84 -2.91 -33.01
CA ILE A 494 -11.00 -2.91 -32.13
C ILE A 494 -12.22 -2.52 -32.95
N THR A 495 -13.27 -3.32 -32.87
CA THR A 495 -14.58 -3.04 -33.43
C THR A 495 -15.59 -2.80 -32.33
N LEU A 496 -16.46 -1.82 -32.57
CA LEU A 496 -17.48 -1.40 -31.62
C LEU A 496 -18.85 -1.58 -32.25
N PRO A 497 -19.87 -1.95 -31.46
CA PRO A 497 -21.23 -1.98 -31.96
C PRO A 497 -21.67 -0.55 -32.35
N PRO A 498 -22.39 -0.37 -33.48
CA PRO A 498 -22.86 0.93 -33.92
C PRO A 498 -23.87 1.51 -32.93
N VAL A 499 -24.00 2.84 -32.91
CA VAL A 499 -25.03 3.52 -32.11
C VAL A 499 -26.42 3.06 -32.59
N PRO A 500 -27.33 2.61 -31.70
CA PRO A 500 -28.67 2.19 -32.09
C PRO A 500 -29.44 3.30 -32.84
N TYR A 501 -30.10 2.94 -33.95
CA TYR A 501 -30.76 3.90 -34.86
C TYR A 501 -32.09 4.49 -34.35
N THR A 502 -32.62 4.08 -33.19
CA THR A 502 -33.92 4.56 -32.69
C THR A 502 -33.92 4.86 -31.18
N SER A 503 -34.50 6.00 -30.81
CA SER A 503 -34.78 6.41 -29.42
C SER A 503 -35.77 5.46 -28.70
N THR A 504 -36.43 4.57 -29.42
CA THR A 504 -37.31 3.52 -28.88
C THR A 504 -36.58 2.22 -28.52
N ALA A 505 -35.33 2.02 -28.95
CA ALA A 505 -34.52 0.87 -28.55
C ALA A 505 -33.85 1.06 -27.17
N ASN A 506 -33.76 2.30 -26.66
CA ASN A 506 -33.17 2.60 -25.36
C ASN A 506 -33.96 1.98 -24.19
N GLN A 507 -35.24 1.65 -24.33
CA GLN A 507 -36.03 1.10 -23.23
C GLN A 507 -35.90 -0.42 -23.06
N SER A 508 -35.50 -1.17 -24.09
CA SER A 508 -35.39 -2.64 -23.99
C SER A 508 -33.97 -3.12 -23.66
N THR A 509 -32.92 -2.42 -24.11
CA THR A 509 -31.52 -2.75 -23.81
C THR A 509 -30.98 -2.13 -22.52
N GLU A 510 -31.64 -1.10 -21.96
CA GLU A 510 -31.30 -0.61 -20.60
C GLU A 510 -31.65 -1.63 -19.50
N SER A 511 -32.56 -2.56 -19.79
CA SER A 511 -32.99 -3.58 -18.83
C SER A 511 -31.98 -4.73 -18.65
N SER A 512 -31.13 -5.00 -19.64
CA SER A 512 -30.09 -6.03 -19.55
C SER A 512 -28.75 -5.42 -19.12
N GLY A 513 -28.05 -6.10 -18.20
CA GLY A 513 -26.69 -5.71 -17.80
C GLY A 513 -25.67 -5.81 -18.94
N PRO A 514 -24.48 -5.21 -18.78
CA PRO A 514 -23.40 -5.36 -19.73
C PRO A 514 -23.02 -6.84 -19.87
N ARG A 515 -23.08 -7.37 -21.10
CA ARG A 515 -22.82 -8.80 -21.40
C ARG A 515 -21.43 -9.30 -20.96
N GLN A 516 -20.49 -8.37 -20.78
CA GLN A 516 -19.12 -8.61 -20.37
C GLN A 516 -19.03 -9.03 -18.91
N LEU A 517 -20.03 -8.72 -18.07
CA LEU A 517 -20.01 -9.02 -16.64
C LEU A 517 -21.02 -10.12 -16.30
N ARG A 518 -20.51 -11.24 -15.77
CA ARG A 518 -21.31 -12.39 -15.33
C ARG A 518 -21.47 -12.42 -13.82
N TYR A 519 -22.64 -12.87 -13.36
CA TYR A 519 -22.90 -13.19 -11.95
C TYR A 519 -22.60 -14.66 -11.71
N GLN A 520 -21.92 -14.97 -10.62
CA GLN A 520 -21.77 -16.34 -10.15
C GLN A 520 -21.83 -16.38 -8.62
N ASP A 521 -22.71 -17.23 -8.07
CA ASP A 521 -22.69 -17.57 -6.65
C ASP A 521 -21.84 -18.82 -6.46
N LEU A 522 -20.73 -18.67 -5.73
CA LEU A 522 -19.78 -19.73 -5.37
C LEU A 522 -19.71 -19.93 -3.85
N SER A 523 -20.64 -19.39 -3.07
CA SER A 523 -20.67 -19.49 -1.60
C SER A 523 -20.68 -20.93 -1.07
N THR A 524 -21.10 -21.89 -1.90
CA THR A 524 -21.12 -23.34 -1.59
C THR A 524 -19.98 -24.12 -2.24
N VAL A 525 -19.15 -23.47 -3.08
CA VAL A 525 -18.09 -24.10 -3.87
C VAL A 525 -16.71 -23.66 -3.40
N LEU A 526 -16.54 -22.37 -3.11
CA LEU A 526 -15.27 -21.78 -2.68
C LEU A 526 -15.26 -21.51 -1.17
N PRO A 527 -14.08 -21.41 -0.55
CA PRO A 527 -13.94 -20.97 0.83
C PRO A 527 -14.56 -19.58 1.05
N SER A 528 -14.97 -19.30 2.28
CA SER A 528 -15.43 -17.98 2.69
C SER A 528 -14.32 -16.93 2.51
N PHE A 529 -14.72 -15.67 2.43
CA PHE A 529 -13.78 -14.56 2.31
C PHE A 529 -12.82 -14.50 3.51
N ALA A 530 -13.31 -14.80 4.71
CA ALA A 530 -12.50 -14.85 5.93
C ALA A 530 -11.42 -15.94 5.85
N GLU A 531 -11.76 -17.13 5.32
CA GLU A 531 -10.80 -18.21 5.11
C GLU A 531 -9.76 -17.86 4.05
N LEU A 532 -10.17 -17.26 2.92
CA LEU A 532 -9.23 -16.78 1.90
C LEU A 532 -8.30 -15.69 2.44
N ARG A 533 -8.83 -14.76 3.25
CA ARG A 533 -8.05 -13.71 3.91
C ARG A 533 -7.04 -14.30 4.89
N ALA A 534 -7.45 -15.26 5.72
CA ALA A 534 -6.56 -15.97 6.64
C ALA A 534 -5.47 -16.78 5.90
N GLY A 535 -5.81 -17.32 4.72
CA GLY A 535 -4.88 -18.01 3.84
C GLY A 535 -4.00 -17.09 2.98
N GLY A 536 -4.13 -15.77 3.05
CA GLY A 536 -3.30 -14.82 2.28
C GLY A 536 -3.67 -14.69 0.79
N PHE A 537 -4.88 -15.10 0.40
CA PHE A 537 -5.39 -14.99 -0.98
C PHE A 537 -4.48 -15.65 -2.03
N LEU A 538 -3.90 -16.81 -1.74
CA LEU A 538 -2.92 -17.47 -2.63
C LEU A 538 -3.48 -17.71 -4.04
N CYS A 539 -2.63 -17.60 -5.06
CA CYS A 539 -3.00 -17.94 -6.44
C CYS A 539 -3.50 -19.40 -6.54
N SER A 540 -2.95 -20.30 -5.72
CA SER A 540 -3.27 -21.73 -5.63
C SER A 540 -4.53 -22.05 -4.83
N SER A 541 -5.22 -21.06 -4.24
CA SER A 541 -6.38 -21.29 -3.37
C SER A 541 -7.54 -22.00 -4.08
N PHE A 542 -7.68 -21.78 -5.39
CA PHE A 542 -8.67 -22.40 -6.27
C PHE A 542 -8.24 -22.22 -7.73
N ALA A 543 -8.74 -23.08 -8.62
CA ALA A 543 -8.44 -23.00 -10.04
C ALA A 543 -9.05 -21.73 -10.68
N ASP A 544 -8.31 -21.11 -11.61
CA ASP A 544 -8.73 -19.85 -12.23
C ASP A 544 -10.01 -20.00 -13.08
N ASP A 545 -10.23 -21.17 -13.67
CA ASP A 545 -11.38 -21.47 -14.52
C ASP A 545 -12.72 -21.44 -13.75
N ILE A 546 -12.69 -21.67 -12.44
CA ILE A 546 -13.85 -21.56 -11.55
C ILE A 546 -14.37 -20.12 -11.52
N VAL A 547 -13.47 -19.14 -11.43
CA VAL A 547 -13.84 -17.72 -11.25
C VAL A 547 -13.95 -16.96 -12.56
N LEU A 548 -13.28 -17.39 -13.63
CA LEU A 548 -13.46 -16.87 -14.98
C LEU A 548 -12.95 -17.86 -16.04
N SER A 549 -13.80 -18.79 -16.47
CA SER A 549 -13.44 -19.74 -17.52
C SER A 549 -13.23 -19.05 -18.88
N SER A 550 -11.98 -19.02 -19.36
CA SER A 550 -11.62 -18.54 -20.69
C SER A 550 -10.32 -19.20 -21.19
N PRO A 551 -10.18 -19.53 -22.48
CA PRO A 551 -8.90 -19.97 -23.02
C PRO A 551 -7.87 -18.83 -22.96
N LEU A 552 -6.60 -19.18 -22.70
CA LEU A 552 -5.49 -18.20 -22.68
C LEU A 552 -5.45 -17.39 -23.98
N ALA A 553 -5.50 -18.08 -25.12
CA ALA A 553 -5.56 -17.50 -26.45
C ALA A 553 -7.00 -17.61 -26.98
N PRO A 554 -7.75 -16.51 -27.05
CA PRO A 554 -9.14 -16.57 -27.49
C PRO A 554 -9.28 -16.71 -29.01
N PRO A 555 -10.31 -17.44 -29.49
CA PRO A 555 -10.67 -17.40 -30.89
C PRO A 555 -11.20 -16.01 -31.26
N LEU A 556 -10.84 -15.53 -32.45
CA LEU A 556 -11.32 -14.26 -32.97
C LEU A 556 -12.67 -14.44 -33.68
N PRO A 557 -13.62 -13.49 -33.56
CA PRO A 557 -13.50 -12.21 -32.84
C PRO A 557 -13.59 -12.35 -31.32
N ALA A 558 -12.62 -11.79 -30.59
CA ALA A 558 -12.51 -11.91 -29.13
C ALA A 558 -13.03 -10.66 -28.43
N ASP A 559 -13.60 -10.80 -27.23
CA ASP A 559 -14.01 -9.62 -26.44
C ASP A 559 -12.79 -8.84 -25.94
N VAL A 560 -12.86 -7.52 -25.97
CA VAL A 560 -11.79 -6.66 -25.44
C VAL A 560 -11.70 -6.79 -23.91
N PHE A 561 -12.85 -6.89 -23.24
CA PHE A 561 -12.98 -7.01 -21.79
C PHE A 561 -14.03 -8.06 -21.42
N MET A 562 -13.73 -8.87 -20.41
CA MET A 562 -14.65 -9.81 -19.78
C MET A 562 -14.45 -9.78 -18.27
N ALA A 563 -15.52 -10.01 -17.52
CA ALA A 563 -15.50 -10.05 -16.07
C ALA A 563 -16.53 -11.05 -15.53
N GLN A 564 -16.25 -11.59 -14.35
CA GLN A 564 -17.18 -12.37 -13.56
C GLN A 564 -17.09 -11.94 -12.10
N ALA A 565 -18.22 -11.55 -11.54
CA ALA A 565 -18.36 -11.29 -10.11
C ALA A 565 -18.75 -12.60 -9.43
N ASN A 566 -17.83 -13.13 -8.62
CA ASN A 566 -17.97 -14.41 -7.95
C ASN A 566 -18.24 -14.17 -6.46
N PHE A 567 -19.47 -14.40 -6.04
CA PHE A 567 -19.88 -14.18 -4.66
C PHE A 567 -19.58 -15.39 -3.80
N ILE A 568 -19.02 -15.13 -2.62
CA ILE A 568 -18.68 -16.12 -1.60
C ILE A 568 -19.17 -15.61 -0.24
N ASP A 569 -19.18 -16.47 0.78
CA ASP A 569 -19.58 -16.02 2.12
C ASP A 569 -18.69 -14.87 2.61
N GLY A 570 -19.30 -13.71 2.87
CA GLY A 570 -18.63 -12.48 3.30
C GLY A 570 -17.83 -11.72 2.23
N GLY A 571 -17.89 -12.08 0.95
CA GLY A 571 -17.01 -11.48 -0.07
C GLY A 571 -17.46 -11.60 -1.52
N CYS A 572 -16.75 -10.87 -2.39
CA CYS A 572 -16.84 -10.95 -3.85
C CYS A 572 -15.44 -11.02 -4.46
N ILE A 573 -15.19 -12.04 -5.28
CA ILE A 573 -13.99 -12.16 -6.11
C ILE A 573 -14.35 -11.66 -7.51
N LEU A 574 -13.86 -10.49 -7.87
CA LEU A 574 -14.03 -9.93 -9.21
C LEU A 574 -12.86 -10.39 -10.10
N ALA A 575 -13.13 -11.36 -10.96
CA ALA A 575 -12.17 -11.85 -11.93
C ALA A 575 -12.39 -11.14 -13.28
N ILE A 576 -11.31 -10.68 -13.90
CA ILE A 576 -11.34 -9.98 -15.19
C ILE A 576 -10.34 -10.57 -16.18
N ASN A 577 -10.67 -10.47 -17.47
CA ASN A 577 -9.78 -10.71 -18.58
C ASN A 577 -9.82 -9.50 -19.53
N LEU A 578 -8.64 -8.96 -19.83
CA LEU A 578 -8.45 -7.91 -20.84
C LEU A 578 -7.63 -8.46 -22.00
N HIS A 579 -8.02 -8.16 -23.23
CA HIS A 579 -7.28 -8.62 -24.41
C HIS A 579 -5.91 -7.93 -24.45
N HIS A 580 -4.82 -8.71 -24.49
CA HIS A 580 -3.47 -8.16 -24.31
C HIS A 580 -3.04 -7.24 -25.46
N GLN A 581 -3.55 -7.44 -26.68
CA GLN A 581 -3.39 -6.49 -27.80
C GLN A 581 -4.20 -5.19 -27.66
N CYS A 582 -4.84 -4.95 -26.52
CA CYS A 582 -5.54 -3.71 -26.23
C CYS A 582 -5.01 -3.06 -24.95
N PHE A 583 -4.58 -3.84 -23.97
CA PHE A 583 -4.12 -3.32 -22.69
C PHE A 583 -2.90 -4.10 -22.22
N ASP A 584 -1.89 -3.39 -21.73
CA ASP A 584 -0.88 -3.96 -20.86
C ASP A 584 -1.35 -3.95 -19.39
N GLY A 585 -0.51 -4.39 -18.46
CA GLY A 585 -0.82 -4.40 -17.04
C GLY A 585 -1.17 -3.01 -16.47
N THR A 586 -0.44 -1.97 -16.89
CA THR A 586 -0.71 -0.59 -16.48
C THR A 586 -2.10 -0.13 -16.96
N GLY A 587 -2.42 -0.39 -18.23
CA GLY A 587 -3.75 -0.12 -18.78
C GLY A 587 -4.88 -0.87 -18.05
N ALA A 588 -4.64 -2.13 -17.66
CA ALA A 588 -5.61 -2.92 -16.90
C ALA A 588 -5.94 -2.31 -15.53
N ILE A 589 -4.94 -1.80 -14.82
CA ILE A 589 -5.15 -1.12 -13.52
C ILE A 589 -5.93 0.18 -13.71
N MET A 590 -5.69 0.93 -14.78
CA MET A 590 -6.44 2.15 -15.08
C MET A 590 -7.92 1.84 -15.39
N VAL A 591 -8.20 0.75 -16.12
CA VAL A 591 -9.57 0.28 -16.36
C VAL A 591 -10.27 -0.03 -15.03
N MET A 592 -9.60 -0.73 -14.11
CA MET A 592 -10.16 -1.05 -12.81
C MET A 592 -10.38 0.17 -11.91
N ARG A 593 -9.44 1.13 -11.91
CA ARG A 593 -9.60 2.41 -11.19
C ARG A 593 -10.79 3.20 -11.71
N MET A 594 -10.89 3.34 -13.04
CA MET A 594 -12.02 4.04 -13.68
C MET A 594 -13.35 3.33 -13.38
N TRP A 595 -13.38 1.99 -13.41
CA TRP A 595 -14.59 1.25 -13.08
C TRP A 595 -15.00 1.44 -11.62
N GLY A 596 -14.04 1.45 -10.70
CA GLY A 596 -14.27 1.80 -9.30
C GLY A 596 -14.89 3.19 -9.14
N ASP A 597 -14.29 4.21 -9.75
CA ASP A 597 -14.82 5.59 -9.75
C ASP A 597 -16.24 5.66 -10.32
N CYS A 598 -16.50 4.95 -11.41
CA CYS A 598 -17.84 4.85 -11.98
C CYS A 598 -18.84 4.19 -11.02
N CYS A 599 -18.41 3.21 -10.22
CA CYS A 599 -19.23 2.61 -9.16
C CYS A 599 -19.52 3.65 -8.07
N ARG A 600 -18.50 4.35 -7.56
CA ARG A 600 -18.68 5.43 -6.55
C ARG A 600 -19.63 6.53 -7.02
N TYR A 601 -19.51 6.94 -8.28
CA TYR A 601 -20.39 7.93 -8.88
C TYR A 601 -21.85 7.48 -8.89
N VAL A 602 -22.14 6.23 -9.27
CA VAL A 602 -23.52 5.72 -9.27
C VAL A 602 -24.08 5.49 -7.85
N GLN A 603 -23.22 5.43 -6.85
CA GLN A 603 -23.59 5.39 -5.41
C GLN A 603 -23.87 6.81 -4.85
N GLY A 604 -23.61 7.86 -5.62
CA GLY A 604 -23.90 9.25 -5.24
C GLY A 604 -22.67 10.10 -4.91
N GLU A 605 -21.45 9.57 -5.03
CA GLU A 605 -20.24 10.36 -4.85
C GLU A 605 -19.99 11.27 -6.07
N ALA A 606 -20.46 12.51 -6.01
CA ALA A 606 -20.39 13.45 -7.12
C ALA A 606 -18.96 13.81 -7.56
N SER A 607 -17.95 13.64 -6.69
CA SER A 607 -16.53 13.84 -7.00
C SER A 607 -15.89 12.72 -7.82
N ALA A 608 -16.51 11.54 -7.93
CA ALA A 608 -15.97 10.38 -8.63
C ALA A 608 -16.23 10.44 -10.15
N THR A 609 -15.88 11.56 -10.78
CA THR A 609 -16.20 11.89 -12.19
C THR A 609 -15.32 11.19 -13.22
N CYS A 610 -14.18 10.64 -12.80
CA CYS A 610 -13.07 10.20 -13.65
C CYS A 610 -12.32 11.35 -14.36
N ASP A 611 -12.34 12.58 -13.83
CA ASP A 611 -11.69 13.74 -14.48
C ASP A 611 -10.16 13.62 -14.63
N TRP A 612 -9.53 12.70 -13.90
CA TRP A 612 -8.11 12.37 -14.06
C TRP A 612 -7.81 11.62 -15.37
N LEU A 613 -8.82 11.06 -16.03
CA LEU A 613 -8.66 10.31 -17.28
C LEU A 613 -8.60 11.27 -18.47
N ASP A 614 -7.45 11.33 -19.13
CA ASP A 614 -7.29 12.15 -20.33
C ASP A 614 -8.15 11.60 -21.49
N LYS A 615 -8.75 12.49 -22.30
CA LYS A 615 -9.57 12.09 -23.46
C LYS A 615 -8.78 11.31 -24.53
N GLN A 616 -7.45 11.44 -24.54
CA GLN A 616 -6.54 10.75 -25.46
C GLN A 616 -6.04 9.40 -24.91
N SER A 617 -6.48 8.98 -23.72
CA SER A 617 -6.00 7.76 -23.05
C SER A 617 -6.16 6.47 -23.86
N MET A 618 -7.16 6.43 -24.74
CA MET A 618 -7.45 5.29 -25.61
C MET A 618 -7.07 5.53 -27.08
N ASN A 619 -6.55 6.72 -27.41
CA ASN A 619 -6.21 7.04 -28.79
C ASN A 619 -4.94 6.31 -29.23
N ARG A 620 -5.11 5.24 -30.02
CA ARG A 620 -4.04 4.37 -30.52
C ARG A 620 -3.07 5.02 -31.49
N ASN A 621 -3.39 6.22 -31.98
CA ASN A 621 -2.51 7.00 -32.85
C ASN A 621 -1.58 7.94 -32.07
N ILE A 622 -1.81 8.19 -30.78
CA ILE A 622 -0.97 9.10 -29.99
C ILE A 622 0.50 8.70 -29.99
N PRO A 623 0.89 7.42 -29.81
CA PRO A 623 2.30 7.04 -29.90
C PRO A 623 2.93 7.44 -31.25
N GLN A 624 2.21 7.24 -32.35
CA GLN A 624 2.69 7.64 -33.67
C GLN A 624 2.85 9.16 -33.79
N ILE A 625 1.82 9.91 -33.40
CA ILE A 625 1.84 11.38 -33.45
C ILE A 625 3.01 11.93 -32.63
N LEU A 626 3.25 11.38 -31.44
CA LEU A 626 4.33 11.84 -30.55
C LEU A 626 5.71 11.43 -31.04
N HIS A 627 5.84 10.25 -31.67
CA HIS A 627 7.07 9.82 -32.33
C HIS A 627 7.46 10.74 -33.49
N GLU A 628 6.47 11.12 -34.33
CA GLU A 628 6.65 12.07 -35.43
C GLU A 628 6.97 13.48 -34.94
N LEU A 629 6.21 13.98 -33.95
CA LEU A 629 6.42 15.31 -33.36
C LEU A 629 7.78 15.43 -32.68
N GLY A 630 8.27 14.34 -32.08
CA GLY A 630 9.60 14.27 -31.48
C GLY A 630 10.75 14.21 -32.49
N GLY A 631 10.46 14.04 -33.79
CA GLY A 631 11.48 13.97 -34.84
C GLY A 631 12.29 12.67 -34.83
N TYR A 632 11.75 11.59 -34.24
CA TYR A 632 12.45 10.31 -34.13
C TYR A 632 12.34 9.42 -35.37
N GLY A 633 11.45 9.77 -36.31
CA GLY A 633 11.24 8.98 -37.53
C GLY A 633 12.51 8.90 -38.38
N LYS A 634 13.03 7.69 -38.57
CA LYS A 634 14.19 7.42 -39.44
C LYS A 634 14.01 6.13 -40.25
N PRO A 635 14.72 5.98 -41.39
CA PRO A 635 14.67 4.74 -42.16
C PRO A 635 15.13 3.54 -41.32
N VAL A 636 14.48 2.38 -41.50
CA VAL A 636 14.78 1.13 -40.75
C VAL A 636 16.26 0.75 -40.82
N GLY A 637 16.92 0.93 -41.96
CA GLY A 637 18.36 0.65 -42.12
C GLY A 637 19.30 1.57 -41.32
N GLN A 638 18.78 2.63 -40.69
CA GLN A 638 19.52 3.52 -39.79
C GLN A 638 19.19 3.26 -38.30
N VAL A 639 18.28 2.33 -38.01
CA VAL A 639 18.03 1.85 -36.64
C VAL A 639 19.12 0.85 -36.27
N ASP A 640 19.58 0.89 -35.01
CA ASP A 640 20.52 -0.11 -34.51
C ASP A 640 19.86 -1.51 -34.56
N LYS A 641 20.52 -2.48 -35.19
CA LYS A 641 19.98 -3.84 -35.36
C LYS A 641 19.74 -4.55 -34.02
N ASN A 642 20.47 -4.20 -32.98
CA ASN A 642 20.33 -4.85 -31.68
C ASN A 642 19.04 -4.42 -30.94
N VAL A 643 18.33 -3.40 -31.44
CA VAL A 643 17.00 -3.01 -30.94
C VAL A 643 15.97 -4.12 -31.13
N TRP A 644 16.13 -5.01 -32.13
CA TRP A 644 15.31 -6.22 -32.27
C TRP A 644 15.36 -7.12 -31.02
N GLY A 645 16.44 -7.04 -30.24
CA GLY A 645 16.59 -7.75 -28.96
C GLY A 645 15.65 -7.27 -27.84
N PHE A 646 14.93 -6.16 -28.05
CA PHE A 646 14.00 -5.57 -27.07
C PHE A 646 12.51 -5.72 -27.43
N ILE A 647 12.21 -6.35 -28.57
CA ILE A 647 10.84 -6.58 -29.03
C ILE A 647 10.57 -8.08 -29.16
N ASP A 648 9.30 -8.49 -29.08
CA ASP A 648 8.89 -9.90 -29.17
C ASP A 648 8.71 -10.37 -30.62
N ILE A 649 9.17 -9.61 -31.60
CA ILE A 649 9.13 -9.99 -33.02
C ILE A 649 10.58 -10.02 -33.52
N PRO A 650 11.05 -11.13 -34.13
CA PRO A 650 12.42 -11.25 -34.61
C PRO A 650 12.67 -10.35 -35.82
N ASP A 651 13.94 -10.10 -36.12
CA ASP A 651 14.33 -9.36 -37.32
C ASP A 651 13.83 -10.12 -38.57
N PRO A 652 13.10 -9.50 -39.51
CA PRO A 652 12.61 -10.17 -40.71
C PRO A 652 13.68 -10.86 -41.58
N VAL A 653 14.96 -10.50 -41.43
CA VAL A 653 16.11 -11.13 -42.11
C VAL A 653 16.83 -12.22 -41.29
N GLU A 654 16.37 -12.51 -40.07
CA GLU A 654 16.86 -13.60 -39.20
C GLU A 654 16.32 -14.97 -39.67
N THR A 655 17.11 -16.03 -39.53
CA THR A 655 16.67 -17.41 -39.79
C THR A 655 15.86 -17.97 -38.61
N GLU A 656 15.11 -19.07 -38.82
CA GLU A 656 14.23 -19.65 -37.78
C GLU A 656 14.97 -20.15 -36.54
N ASP A 657 16.26 -20.48 -36.65
CA ASP A 657 17.14 -20.86 -35.54
C ASP A 657 17.72 -19.67 -34.76
N GLY A 658 17.38 -18.44 -35.15
CA GLY A 658 17.82 -17.21 -34.51
C GLY A 658 19.20 -16.71 -34.97
N THR A 659 19.77 -17.27 -36.03
CA THR A 659 21.07 -16.84 -36.57
C THR A 659 20.93 -15.69 -37.59
N GLN A 660 21.86 -14.73 -37.58
CA GLN A 660 21.83 -13.59 -38.52
C GLN A 660 22.46 -13.98 -39.87
N VAL A 661 21.80 -13.63 -40.97
CA VAL A 661 22.43 -13.65 -42.31
C VAL A 661 23.47 -12.54 -42.39
N ASN A 662 24.73 -12.89 -42.68
CA ASN A 662 25.88 -11.99 -42.82
C ASN A 662 25.52 -10.64 -43.48
N ASN A 663 25.46 -9.58 -42.68
CA ASN A 663 25.40 -8.20 -43.13
C ASN A 663 26.51 -7.40 -42.42
N PRO A 664 27.16 -6.42 -43.08
CA PRO A 664 28.30 -5.73 -42.50
C PRO A 664 27.90 -5.05 -41.19
N MET A 665 28.70 -5.25 -40.15
CA MET A 665 28.53 -4.63 -38.84
C MET A 665 28.42 -3.12 -39.02
N ASN A 666 27.24 -2.54 -38.77
CA ASN A 666 27.21 -1.20 -38.20
C ASN A 666 27.71 -1.34 -36.76
N GLU A 667 28.59 -0.43 -36.32
CA GLU A 667 29.00 -0.33 -34.91
C GLU A 667 27.74 -0.15 -34.06
N SER A 668 27.39 -1.17 -33.27
CA SER A 668 26.28 -1.12 -32.31
C SER A 668 26.82 -0.77 -30.93
N THR A 669 26.08 0.08 -30.23
CA THR A 669 26.36 0.44 -28.82
C THR A 669 25.54 -0.38 -27.84
N LEU A 670 24.61 -1.19 -28.35
CA LEU A 670 23.73 -2.07 -27.58
C LEU A 670 24.31 -3.49 -27.54
N PRO A 671 24.04 -4.26 -26.47
CA PRO A 671 24.41 -5.67 -26.44
C PRO A 671 23.71 -6.44 -27.58
N PRO A 672 24.35 -7.50 -28.12
CA PRO A 672 23.71 -8.36 -29.11
C PRO A 672 22.38 -8.93 -28.60
N ALA A 673 21.40 -9.05 -29.49
CA ALA A 673 20.14 -9.70 -29.17
C ALA A 673 20.40 -11.16 -28.73
N PRO A 674 19.83 -11.62 -27.59
CA PRO A 674 19.98 -13.00 -27.16
C PRO A 674 19.40 -13.97 -28.20
N VAL A 675 20.14 -15.03 -28.49
CA VAL A 675 19.70 -16.09 -29.41
C VAL A 675 18.98 -17.17 -28.62
N PHE A 676 17.77 -17.51 -29.06
CA PHE A 676 16.99 -18.62 -28.51
C PHE A 676 16.10 -19.23 -29.61
N PRO A 677 15.71 -20.51 -29.47
CA PRO A 677 14.84 -21.15 -30.45
C PRO A 677 13.49 -20.42 -30.58
N ARG A 678 13.19 -19.92 -31.78
CA ARG A 678 11.94 -19.17 -32.02
C ARG A 678 10.75 -20.13 -32.10
N LYS A 679 9.71 -19.86 -31.32
CA LYS A 679 8.45 -20.60 -31.31
C LYS A 679 7.33 -19.68 -31.78
N PHE A 680 6.72 -19.99 -32.93
CA PHE A 680 5.67 -19.19 -33.55
C PHE A 680 4.26 -19.79 -33.40
N GLU A 681 4.15 -20.97 -32.78
CA GLU A 681 2.85 -21.56 -32.46
C GLU A 681 2.26 -20.90 -31.21
N TRP A 682 1.09 -20.28 -31.35
CA TRP A 682 0.38 -19.61 -30.28
C TRP A 682 -1.04 -20.16 -30.11
N PRO A 683 -1.44 -20.58 -28.89
CA PRO A 683 -0.58 -20.74 -27.72
C PRO A 683 0.41 -21.91 -27.92
N PRO A 684 1.55 -21.94 -27.20
CA PRO A 684 2.47 -23.07 -27.23
C PRO A 684 1.75 -24.41 -27.04
N THR A 685 2.12 -25.43 -27.82
CA THR A 685 1.55 -26.77 -27.65
C THR A 685 1.83 -27.29 -26.25
N ARG A 686 0.80 -27.81 -25.57
CA ARG A 686 1.00 -28.48 -24.28
C ARG A 686 1.83 -29.76 -24.49
N PRO A 687 2.88 -30.00 -23.69
CA PRO A 687 3.61 -31.26 -23.69
C PRO A 687 2.69 -32.46 -23.50
N SER A 688 2.90 -33.48 -24.32
CA SER A 688 2.08 -34.70 -24.39
C SER A 688 2.07 -35.53 -23.10
N HIS A 689 3.02 -35.29 -22.18
CA HIS A 689 3.23 -36.08 -20.96
C HIS A 689 2.40 -35.63 -19.75
N GLY A 690 1.56 -34.59 -19.87
CA GLY A 690 0.64 -34.18 -18.80
C GLY A 690 1.27 -33.56 -17.54
N ARG A 691 2.58 -33.28 -17.54
CA ARG A 691 3.25 -32.51 -16.47
C ARG A 691 2.76 -31.07 -16.55
N LEU A 692 2.20 -30.56 -15.45
CA LEU A 692 1.70 -29.19 -15.35
C LEU A 692 2.44 -28.47 -14.22
N MET A 693 2.92 -27.27 -14.52
CA MET A 693 3.41 -26.38 -13.48
C MET A 693 2.26 -25.90 -12.61
N LYS A 694 2.57 -25.66 -11.33
CA LYS A 694 1.67 -25.04 -10.38
C LYS A 694 2.23 -23.69 -9.96
N ALA A 695 1.34 -22.82 -9.51
CA ALA A 695 1.69 -21.55 -8.91
C ALA A 695 2.09 -21.79 -7.45
N PHE A 696 3.33 -21.44 -7.10
CA PHE A 696 3.83 -21.47 -5.72
C PHE A 696 4.19 -20.06 -5.28
N THR A 697 3.65 -19.64 -4.14
CA THR A 697 3.78 -18.31 -3.59
C THR A 697 4.79 -18.29 -2.45
N PHE A 698 5.62 -17.24 -2.48
CA PHE A 698 6.66 -17.00 -1.52
C PHE A 698 6.62 -15.55 -1.03
N VAL A 699 7.14 -15.32 0.17
CA VAL A 699 7.19 -14.00 0.80
C VAL A 699 8.59 -13.71 1.36
N MET A 700 9.05 -12.49 1.12
CA MET A 700 10.23 -11.90 1.75
C MET A 700 9.75 -10.87 2.76
N SER A 701 10.02 -11.06 4.04
CA SER A 701 9.72 -10.02 5.05
C SER A 701 10.62 -8.80 4.84
N THR A 702 10.27 -7.67 5.44
CA THR A 702 11.09 -6.45 5.43
C THR A 702 12.52 -6.72 5.88
N GLU A 703 12.70 -7.51 6.93
CA GLU A 703 14.02 -7.88 7.45
C GLU A 703 14.80 -8.76 6.45
N MET A 704 14.12 -9.64 5.72
CA MET A 704 14.76 -10.48 4.70
C MET A 704 15.18 -9.67 3.47
N VAL A 705 14.38 -8.67 3.08
CA VAL A 705 14.73 -7.73 2.01
C VAL A 705 15.93 -6.88 2.42
N GLU A 706 15.94 -6.35 3.66
CA GLU A 706 17.09 -5.62 4.21
C GLU A 706 18.33 -6.50 4.30
N GLN A 707 18.19 -7.76 4.70
CA GLN A 707 19.31 -8.70 4.76
C GLN A 707 19.89 -8.98 3.37
N LEU A 708 19.03 -9.25 2.37
CA LEU A 708 19.46 -9.41 0.98
C LEU A 708 20.20 -8.16 0.48
N TRP A 709 19.66 -6.99 0.78
CA TRP A 709 20.28 -5.71 0.43
C TRP A 709 21.69 -5.56 1.04
N GLN A 710 21.86 -5.85 2.33
CA GLN A 710 23.17 -5.79 2.98
C GLN A 710 24.16 -6.79 2.39
N ASP A 711 23.71 -8.01 2.07
CA ASP A 711 24.56 -9.04 1.47
C ASP A 711 24.99 -8.67 0.05
N VAL A 712 24.12 -8.02 -0.75
CA VAL A 712 24.46 -7.50 -2.08
C VAL A 712 25.43 -6.32 -1.98
N LEU A 713 25.21 -5.38 -1.06
CA LEU A 713 26.14 -4.26 -0.86
C LEU A 713 27.52 -4.68 -0.34
N ALA A 714 27.59 -5.78 0.40
CA ALA A 714 28.85 -6.34 0.88
C ALA A 714 29.63 -7.09 -0.22
N ASP A 715 29.00 -7.37 -1.36
CA ASP A 715 29.62 -8.06 -2.48
C ASP A 715 30.47 -7.09 -3.33
N PRO A 716 31.81 -7.24 -3.34
CA PRO A 716 32.68 -6.37 -4.12
C PRO A 716 32.47 -6.49 -5.64
N THR A 717 31.79 -7.54 -6.09
CA THR A 717 31.47 -7.76 -7.51
C THR A 717 30.07 -7.27 -7.89
N ALA A 718 29.38 -6.56 -7.00
CA ALA A 718 28.09 -5.90 -7.23
C ALA A 718 28.23 -4.36 -7.32
N GLU A 719 29.38 -3.86 -7.79
CA GLU A 719 29.70 -2.43 -7.81
C GLU A 719 28.65 -1.66 -8.65
N GLY A 720 27.98 -0.69 -8.01
CA GLY A 720 26.96 0.16 -8.65
C GLY A 720 25.51 -0.33 -8.53
N VAL A 721 25.24 -1.52 -7.97
CA VAL A 721 23.87 -2.01 -7.79
C VAL A 721 23.19 -1.29 -6.61
N THR A 722 22.25 -0.39 -6.91
CA THR A 722 21.46 0.36 -5.92
C THR A 722 19.95 0.09 -5.99
N SER A 723 19.50 -0.71 -6.95
CA SER A 723 18.07 -0.96 -7.22
C SER A 723 17.53 -2.16 -6.43
N VAL A 724 16.57 -1.92 -5.53
CA VAL A 724 15.82 -3.00 -4.84
C VAL A 724 15.14 -3.91 -5.87
N SER A 725 14.63 -3.31 -6.94
CA SER A 725 13.96 -4.02 -8.01
C SER A 725 14.89 -5.00 -8.72
N ASP A 726 16.12 -4.58 -9.03
CA ASP A 726 17.11 -5.43 -9.70
C ASP A 726 17.55 -6.57 -8.80
N MET A 727 17.77 -6.31 -7.50
CA MET A 727 18.12 -7.34 -6.52
C MET A 727 17.06 -8.43 -6.39
N ILE A 728 15.79 -8.06 -6.31
CA ILE A 728 14.71 -9.03 -6.14
C ILE A 728 14.46 -9.81 -7.43
N GLN A 729 14.47 -9.14 -8.58
CA GLN A 729 14.35 -9.83 -9.87
C GLN A 729 15.53 -10.78 -10.11
N ALA A 730 16.75 -10.38 -9.74
CA ALA A 730 17.94 -11.24 -9.79
C ALA A 730 17.83 -12.45 -8.86
N PHE A 731 17.37 -12.24 -7.62
CA PHE A 731 17.11 -13.32 -6.67
C PHE A 731 16.07 -14.31 -7.21
N VAL A 732 14.93 -13.83 -7.73
CA VAL A 732 13.86 -14.66 -8.29
C VAL A 732 14.36 -15.43 -9.52
N TRP A 733 15.06 -14.76 -10.44
CA TRP A 733 15.62 -15.39 -11.64
C TRP A 733 16.60 -16.51 -11.29
N ARG A 734 17.61 -16.19 -10.46
CA ARG A 734 18.64 -17.13 -10.02
C ARG A 734 18.01 -18.34 -9.33
N SER A 735 17.10 -18.11 -8.40
CA SER A 735 16.45 -19.18 -7.62
C SER A 735 15.63 -20.12 -8.50
N ALA A 736 14.85 -19.56 -9.43
CA ALA A 736 14.03 -20.36 -10.33
C ALA A 736 14.90 -21.22 -11.27
N ILE A 737 15.98 -20.66 -11.82
CA ILE A 737 16.85 -21.42 -12.73
C ILE A 737 17.70 -22.44 -11.97
N ARG A 738 18.21 -22.13 -10.77
CA ARG A 738 18.94 -23.09 -9.91
C ARG A 738 18.12 -24.32 -9.59
N ALA A 739 16.86 -24.15 -9.21
CA ALA A 739 15.98 -25.27 -8.92
C ALA A 739 15.73 -26.16 -10.14
N ARG A 740 15.49 -25.55 -11.31
CA ARG A 740 15.35 -26.28 -12.58
C ARG A 740 16.63 -27.01 -12.97
N TYR A 741 17.77 -26.36 -12.83
CA TYR A 741 19.09 -26.93 -13.09
C TYR A 741 19.38 -28.12 -12.17
N HIS A 742 19.05 -28.01 -10.88
CA HIS A 742 19.17 -29.11 -9.94
C HIS A 742 18.31 -30.31 -10.36
N VAL A 743 17.04 -30.10 -10.71
CA VAL A 743 16.15 -31.16 -11.21
C VAL A 743 16.67 -31.77 -12.53
N ALA A 744 17.12 -30.94 -13.46
CA ALA A 744 17.67 -31.39 -14.74
C ALA A 744 18.90 -32.29 -14.57
N THR A 745 19.86 -31.85 -13.75
CA THR A 745 21.13 -32.55 -13.54
C THR A 745 21.01 -33.75 -12.62
N HIS A 746 20.32 -33.62 -11.48
CA HIS A 746 20.32 -34.66 -10.44
C HIS A 746 19.20 -35.69 -10.62
N LEU A 747 18.04 -35.28 -11.14
CA LEU A 747 16.91 -36.19 -11.33
C LEU A 747 16.80 -36.72 -12.77
N ARG A 748 17.20 -35.91 -13.76
CA ARG A 748 17.10 -36.27 -15.19
C ARG A 748 18.43 -36.58 -15.87
N ALA A 749 19.56 -36.39 -15.17
CA ALA A 749 20.92 -36.61 -15.69
C ALA A 749 21.23 -35.84 -16.99
N GLU A 750 20.63 -34.65 -17.14
CA GLU A 750 20.91 -33.72 -18.24
C GLU A 750 22.25 -33.01 -18.01
N THR A 751 22.96 -32.71 -19.09
CA THR A 751 24.23 -31.97 -19.10
C THR A 751 24.05 -30.63 -19.81
N PHE A 752 24.78 -29.60 -19.35
CA PHE A 752 24.71 -28.24 -19.88
C PHE A 752 26.10 -27.80 -20.33
N ASP A 753 26.17 -27.22 -21.52
CA ASP A 753 27.42 -26.65 -22.05
C ASP A 753 27.71 -25.29 -21.39
N GLU A 754 28.99 -24.88 -21.35
CA GLU A 754 29.37 -23.58 -20.75
C GLU A 754 28.72 -22.39 -21.45
N ASP A 755 28.47 -22.52 -22.77
CA ASP A 755 27.85 -21.49 -23.61
C ASP A 755 26.31 -21.52 -23.61
N GLU A 756 25.68 -22.48 -22.92
CA GLU A 756 24.21 -22.54 -22.86
C GLU A 756 23.68 -21.41 -21.96
N MET A 757 22.82 -20.55 -22.51
CA MET A 757 22.39 -19.32 -21.85
C MET A 757 21.03 -19.47 -21.14
N ALA A 758 20.94 -19.00 -19.91
CA ALA A 758 19.69 -18.63 -19.26
C ALA A 758 19.32 -17.18 -19.65
N ILE A 759 18.06 -16.95 -20.00
CA ILE A 759 17.55 -15.62 -20.38
C ILE A 759 16.43 -15.29 -19.41
N VAL A 760 16.45 -14.08 -18.85
CA VAL A 760 15.32 -13.51 -18.13
C VAL A 760 14.64 -12.46 -19.00
N GLU A 761 13.34 -12.60 -19.23
CA GLU A 761 12.52 -11.61 -19.92
C GLU A 761 11.86 -10.71 -18.88
N LEU A 762 12.21 -9.41 -18.93
CA LEU A 762 11.73 -8.39 -18.02
C LEU A 762 10.91 -7.37 -18.82
N PRO A 763 9.57 -7.41 -18.76
CA PRO A 763 8.75 -6.38 -19.38
C PRO A 763 8.95 -5.03 -18.69
N ILE A 764 9.27 -4.00 -19.47
CA ILE A 764 9.52 -2.63 -18.97
C ILE A 764 8.45 -1.69 -19.50
N ASP A 765 7.74 -0.98 -18.61
CA ASP A 765 6.84 0.11 -18.99
C ASP A 765 7.64 1.27 -19.56
N VAL A 766 7.47 1.55 -20.85
CA VAL A 766 8.22 2.59 -21.57
C VAL A 766 7.45 3.88 -21.73
N ARG A 767 6.24 4.01 -21.18
CA ARG A 767 5.52 5.31 -21.09
C ARG A 767 6.41 6.43 -20.57
N PRO A 768 7.25 6.23 -19.54
CA PRO A 768 8.09 7.31 -19.04
C PRO A 768 9.16 7.77 -20.03
N TYR A 769 9.64 6.88 -20.90
CA TYR A 769 10.69 7.16 -21.89
C TYR A 769 10.14 7.64 -23.24
N PHE A 770 8.84 7.49 -23.48
CA PHE A 770 8.26 7.75 -24.81
C PHE A 770 8.06 9.25 -25.09
N SER A 771 7.32 9.98 -24.25
CA SER A 771 7.14 11.43 -24.45
C SER A 771 6.50 12.08 -23.24
N LYS A 772 6.94 13.29 -22.90
CA LYS A 772 6.29 14.12 -21.85
C LYS A 772 4.83 14.48 -22.16
N LEU A 773 4.44 14.47 -23.45
CA LEU A 773 3.09 14.78 -23.92
C LEU A 773 2.16 13.56 -23.94
N LEU A 774 2.69 12.36 -23.69
CA LEU A 774 1.87 11.17 -23.57
C LEU A 774 1.04 11.26 -22.28
N PRO A 775 -0.30 11.06 -22.34
CA PRO A 775 -1.12 11.08 -21.13
C PRO A 775 -0.66 10.02 -20.12
N GLU A 776 -0.66 10.38 -18.84
CA GLU A 776 -0.35 9.40 -17.78
C GLU A 776 -1.32 8.23 -17.79
N SER A 777 -2.57 8.51 -18.13
CA SER A 777 -3.65 7.55 -18.22
C SER A 777 -3.71 6.78 -19.54
N TYR A 778 -2.65 6.82 -20.38
CA TYR A 778 -2.63 6.06 -21.63
C TYR A 778 -2.70 4.54 -21.36
N MET A 779 -3.74 3.90 -21.91
CA MET A 779 -4.10 2.52 -21.55
C MET A 779 -3.63 1.46 -22.57
N GLY A 780 -3.11 1.87 -23.73
CA GLY A 780 -2.57 0.94 -24.72
C GLY A 780 -1.22 0.37 -24.34
N ASN A 781 -0.74 -0.64 -25.08
CA ASN A 781 0.56 -1.24 -24.78
C ASN A 781 1.68 -0.25 -25.06
N LEU A 782 2.54 -0.04 -24.06
CA LEU A 782 3.84 0.63 -24.20
C LEU A 782 4.85 -0.11 -23.34
N VAL A 783 5.23 -1.29 -23.82
CA VAL A 783 6.14 -2.21 -23.15
C VAL A 783 7.21 -2.65 -24.13
N ILE A 784 8.46 -2.71 -23.68
CA ILE A 784 9.55 -3.45 -24.34
C ILE A 784 10.01 -4.57 -23.43
N ILE A 785 10.70 -5.56 -23.98
CA ILE A 785 11.21 -6.70 -23.21
C ILE A 785 12.73 -6.56 -23.05
N ASN A 786 13.19 -6.26 -21.85
CA ASN A 786 14.62 -6.32 -21.54
C ASN A 786 15.02 -7.79 -21.34
N ARG A 787 16.10 -8.24 -21.98
CA ARG A 787 16.52 -9.65 -21.98
C ARG A 787 17.96 -9.86 -21.47
N PRO A 788 18.25 -9.57 -20.19
CA PRO A 788 19.51 -9.98 -19.58
C PRO A 788 19.71 -11.49 -19.69
N SER A 789 20.95 -11.92 -19.86
CA SER A 789 21.29 -13.33 -19.98
C SER A 789 22.62 -13.67 -19.31
N MET A 790 22.74 -14.91 -18.84
CA MET A 790 23.92 -15.46 -18.20
C MET A 790 24.01 -16.95 -18.51
N SER A 791 25.21 -17.51 -18.66
CA SER A 791 25.39 -18.97 -18.81
C SER A 791 24.63 -19.72 -17.70
N VAL A 792 23.93 -20.80 -18.05
CA VAL A 792 23.17 -21.64 -17.11
C VAL A 792 24.11 -22.15 -16.00
N VAL A 793 25.30 -22.62 -16.39
CA VAL A 793 26.30 -23.17 -15.46
C VAL A 793 26.81 -22.08 -14.52
N THR A 794 27.09 -20.88 -15.03
CA THR A 794 27.50 -19.73 -14.21
C THR A 794 26.38 -19.28 -13.28
N LEU A 795 25.16 -19.07 -13.80
CA LEU A 795 24.00 -18.65 -13.02
C LEU A 795 23.67 -19.64 -11.90
N CYS A 796 23.88 -20.95 -12.12
CA CYS A 796 23.64 -21.96 -11.10
C CYS A 796 24.87 -22.27 -10.22
N GLY A 797 26.02 -21.68 -10.53
CA GLY A 797 27.28 -21.92 -9.82
C GLY A 797 27.23 -21.44 -8.38
N THR A 798 27.87 -22.20 -7.48
CA THR A 798 27.98 -21.87 -6.05
C THR A 798 28.82 -20.62 -5.78
N GLY A 799 29.69 -20.25 -6.72
CA GLY A 799 30.52 -19.03 -6.63
C GLY A 799 29.84 -17.77 -7.15
N THR A 800 28.69 -17.88 -7.82
CA THR A 800 27.95 -16.71 -8.30
C THR A 800 27.01 -16.22 -7.22
N THR A 801 26.96 -14.91 -7.00
CA THR A 801 26.14 -14.29 -5.95
C THR A 801 24.88 -13.66 -6.55
N VAL A 802 23.89 -13.32 -5.70
CA VAL A 802 22.76 -12.48 -6.14
C VAL A 802 23.23 -11.11 -6.62
N GLY A 803 24.26 -10.53 -6.00
CA GLY A 803 24.81 -9.23 -6.38
C GLY A 803 25.36 -9.20 -7.81
N GLN A 804 26.11 -10.22 -8.22
CA GLN A 804 26.58 -10.37 -9.61
C GLN A 804 25.43 -10.48 -10.61
N VAL A 805 24.40 -11.24 -10.28
CA VAL A 805 23.21 -11.38 -11.13
C VAL A 805 22.46 -10.05 -11.21
N ALA A 806 22.35 -9.32 -10.10
CA ALA A 806 21.73 -7.99 -10.06
C ALA A 806 22.51 -6.97 -10.90
N GLN A 807 23.85 -7.06 -10.94
CA GLN A 807 24.66 -6.20 -11.81
C GLN A 807 24.41 -6.49 -13.30
N VAL A 808 24.18 -7.75 -13.69
CA VAL A 808 23.79 -8.09 -15.07
C VAL A 808 22.45 -7.45 -15.44
N LEU A 809 21.47 -7.47 -14.54
CA LEU A 809 20.18 -6.81 -14.73
C LEU A 809 20.33 -5.29 -14.82
N HIS A 810 21.13 -4.70 -13.92
CA HIS A 810 21.36 -3.27 -13.86
C HIS A 810 22.03 -2.76 -15.14
N ALA A 811 23.10 -3.43 -15.59
CA ALA A 811 23.82 -3.09 -16.82
C ALA A 811 22.92 -3.14 -18.06
N ALA A 812 21.99 -4.11 -18.12
CA ALA A 812 21.03 -4.18 -19.21
C ALA A 812 20.00 -3.04 -19.19
N THR A 813 19.56 -2.61 -18.00
CA THR A 813 18.56 -1.55 -17.83
C THR A 813 19.10 -0.17 -18.22
N VAL A 814 20.40 0.10 -18.04
CA VAL A 814 21.05 1.38 -18.42
C VAL A 814 20.90 1.69 -19.92
N HIS A 815 20.70 0.68 -20.76
CA HIS A 815 20.50 0.87 -22.20
C HIS A 815 19.10 1.38 -22.58
N ILE A 816 18.14 1.37 -21.66
CA ILE A 816 16.76 1.77 -21.91
C ILE A 816 16.68 3.30 -21.93
N THR A 817 16.63 3.86 -23.13
CA THR A 817 16.62 5.30 -23.37
C THR A 817 15.43 5.69 -24.25
N PRO A 818 15.04 6.99 -24.28
CA PRO A 818 14.02 7.46 -25.23
C PRO A 818 14.34 7.10 -26.68
N SER A 819 15.62 7.19 -27.08
CA SER A 819 16.07 6.79 -28.42
C SER A 819 15.84 5.30 -28.70
N LEU A 820 16.21 4.41 -27.77
CA LEU A 820 15.95 2.97 -27.90
C LEU A 820 14.45 2.69 -28.08
N VAL A 821 13.61 3.32 -27.26
CA VAL A 821 12.16 3.11 -27.26
C VAL A 821 11.53 3.57 -28.58
N HIS A 822 11.94 4.72 -29.09
CA HIS A 822 11.46 5.19 -30.39
C HIS A 822 12.01 4.39 -31.57
N ASP A 823 13.24 3.90 -31.48
CA ASP A 823 13.82 2.99 -32.46
C ASP A 823 13.02 1.67 -32.51
N ALA A 824 12.66 1.11 -31.35
CA ALA A 824 11.80 -0.07 -31.27
C ALA A 824 10.43 0.21 -31.91
N PHE A 825 9.85 1.39 -31.68
CA PHE A 825 8.61 1.79 -32.34
C PHE A 825 8.76 1.89 -33.86
N THR A 826 9.86 2.47 -34.37
CA THR A 826 10.17 2.52 -35.81
C THR A 826 10.28 1.11 -36.40
N LEU A 827 10.96 0.17 -35.72
CA LEU A 827 11.04 -1.23 -36.16
C LEU A 827 9.67 -1.88 -36.20
N LEU A 828 8.87 -1.76 -35.14
CA LEU A 828 7.50 -2.30 -35.08
C LEU A 828 6.61 -1.73 -36.19
N GLN A 829 6.76 -0.45 -36.55
CA GLN A 829 6.07 0.16 -37.69
C GLN A 829 6.51 -0.40 -39.05
N SER A 830 7.62 -1.11 -39.14
CA SER A 830 8.14 -1.71 -40.37
C SER A 830 7.86 -3.21 -40.50
N VAL A 831 7.51 -3.89 -39.40
CA VAL A 831 7.22 -5.33 -39.38
C VAL A 831 6.15 -5.68 -40.43
N PRO A 832 6.40 -6.65 -41.34
CA PRO A 832 5.43 -7.06 -42.36
C PRO A 832 4.43 -8.11 -41.85
N ASP A 833 4.79 -8.85 -40.80
CA ASP A 833 4.02 -9.97 -40.27
C ASP A 833 4.04 -9.99 -38.73
N TYR A 834 2.95 -9.55 -38.11
CA TYR A 834 2.75 -9.56 -36.66
C TYR A 834 2.35 -10.94 -36.12
N THR A 835 2.20 -11.97 -36.97
CA THR A 835 1.96 -13.34 -36.48
C THR A 835 3.23 -14.00 -35.93
N LYS A 836 4.39 -13.37 -36.12
CA LYS A 836 5.71 -13.87 -35.70
C LYS A 836 6.13 -13.46 -34.29
N VAL A 837 5.19 -13.13 -33.41
CA VAL A 837 5.50 -12.88 -31.99
C VAL A 837 6.15 -14.14 -31.40
N THR A 838 7.19 -14.02 -30.58
CA THR A 838 7.90 -15.13 -29.97
C THR A 838 8.72 -14.66 -28.76
N THR A 839 8.75 -15.45 -27.70
CA THR A 839 9.45 -15.11 -26.46
C THR A 839 10.27 -16.29 -25.96
N ALA A 840 11.36 -16.01 -25.24
CA ALA A 840 12.27 -17.04 -24.74
C ALA A 840 11.61 -17.93 -23.69
N CYS A 841 10.66 -17.40 -22.91
CA CYS A 841 9.97 -18.12 -21.85
C CYS A 841 8.84 -19.05 -22.34
N MET A 842 8.58 -19.14 -23.65
CA MET A 842 7.54 -20.00 -24.21
C MET A 842 7.84 -21.50 -24.02
N GLY A 843 6.83 -22.23 -23.57
CA GLY A 843 6.88 -23.66 -23.29
C GLY A 843 7.27 -23.97 -21.84
N MET A 844 7.34 -25.25 -21.52
CA MET A 844 7.68 -25.73 -20.18
C MET A 844 9.11 -26.27 -20.07
N ASP A 845 9.80 -26.41 -21.21
CA ASP A 845 11.17 -26.90 -21.29
C ASP A 845 12.13 -25.72 -21.53
N GLY A 846 13.33 -25.78 -20.94
CA GLY A 846 14.38 -24.77 -21.08
C GLY A 846 14.71 -23.99 -19.81
N MET A 847 15.80 -23.22 -19.89
CA MET A 847 16.37 -22.43 -18.79
C MET A 847 16.10 -20.93 -18.90
N HIS A 848 14.99 -20.56 -19.54
CA HIS A 848 14.52 -19.18 -19.65
C HIS A 848 13.32 -18.92 -18.72
N ILE A 849 13.11 -17.67 -18.33
CA ILE A 849 11.97 -17.28 -17.49
C ILE A 849 11.55 -15.84 -17.79
N ALA A 850 10.26 -15.53 -17.72
CA ALA A 850 9.79 -14.16 -17.62
C ALA A 850 9.54 -13.78 -16.16
N VAL A 851 9.99 -12.60 -15.73
CA VAL A 851 9.69 -12.05 -14.40
C VAL A 851 8.90 -10.77 -14.57
N ASN A 852 7.60 -10.83 -14.26
CA ASN A 852 6.72 -9.67 -14.32
C ASN A 852 6.70 -8.97 -12.97
N ASN A 853 7.22 -7.75 -12.93
CA ASN A 853 7.30 -6.97 -11.70
C ASN A 853 6.12 -6.00 -11.56
N LEU A 854 5.21 -6.29 -10.62
CA LEU A 854 4.02 -5.48 -10.37
C LEU A 854 4.13 -4.66 -9.07
N MET A 855 5.32 -4.55 -8.45
CA MET A 855 5.47 -3.89 -7.14
C MET A 855 4.95 -2.45 -7.11
N LEU A 856 4.99 -1.74 -8.25
CA LEU A 856 4.54 -0.35 -8.38
C LEU A 856 3.04 -0.21 -8.70
N PHE A 857 2.30 -1.31 -8.86
CA PHE A 857 0.87 -1.25 -9.13
C PHE A 857 0.12 -0.83 -7.86
N GLN A 858 -0.60 0.28 -7.94
CA GLN A 858 -1.30 0.86 -6.80
C GLN A 858 -2.72 0.31 -6.68
N THR A 859 -2.87 -0.86 -6.06
CA THR A 859 -4.20 -1.45 -5.81
C THR A 859 -5.05 -0.60 -4.88
N SER A 860 -4.44 0.16 -3.96
CA SER A 860 -5.13 1.10 -3.07
C SER A 860 -5.80 2.27 -3.81
N ALA A 861 -5.41 2.56 -5.05
CA ALA A 861 -6.06 3.57 -5.89
C ALA A 861 -7.37 3.05 -6.52
N ILE A 862 -7.65 1.75 -6.43
CA ILE A 862 -8.87 1.13 -6.92
C ILE A 862 -9.87 1.09 -5.75
N SER A 863 -10.91 1.92 -5.81
CA SER A 863 -12.03 1.87 -4.87
C SER A 863 -13.36 1.85 -5.61
N PHE A 864 -14.18 0.83 -5.30
CA PHE A 864 -15.53 0.65 -5.83
C PHE A 864 -16.61 1.29 -4.95
N GLY A 865 -16.19 2.03 -3.91
CA GLY A 865 -17.06 2.67 -2.93
C GLY A 865 -17.48 1.74 -1.80
N ASP A 866 -17.86 2.34 -0.68
CA ASP A 866 -18.10 1.64 0.58
C ASP A 866 -19.59 1.43 0.88
N GLU A 867 -20.52 1.76 -0.03
CA GLU A 867 -21.97 1.57 0.21
C GLU A 867 -22.28 0.10 0.57
N LEU A 868 -21.77 -0.82 -0.26
CA LEU A 868 -22.04 -2.27 -0.16
C LEU A 868 -20.78 -3.11 0.11
N LEU A 869 -19.61 -2.60 -0.26
CA LEU A 869 -18.32 -3.25 -0.04
C LEU A 869 -17.73 -2.72 1.28
N ASP A 870 -17.02 -3.57 2.01
CA ASP A 870 -16.29 -3.15 3.20
C ASP A 870 -14.91 -2.57 2.83
N ASP A 871 -14.11 -2.16 3.82
CA ASP A 871 -12.73 -1.66 3.64
C ASP A 871 -12.62 -0.52 2.60
N GLY A 872 -13.62 0.38 2.59
CA GLY A 872 -13.63 1.52 1.67
C GLY A 872 -13.87 1.14 0.19
N GLY A 873 -14.32 -0.09 -0.08
CA GLY A 873 -14.44 -0.61 -1.44
C GLY A 873 -13.11 -0.87 -2.14
N VAL A 874 -12.00 -0.93 -1.39
CA VAL A 874 -10.66 -1.25 -1.89
C VAL A 874 -10.47 -2.77 -1.87
N PRO A 875 -9.87 -3.38 -2.90
CA PRO A 875 -9.64 -4.82 -2.88
C PRO A 875 -8.60 -5.17 -1.81
N SER A 876 -8.90 -6.16 -0.97
CA SER A 876 -7.95 -6.68 0.04
C SER A 876 -6.72 -7.35 -0.60
N ALA A 877 -6.85 -7.83 -1.84
CA ALA A 877 -5.73 -8.38 -2.62
C ALA A 877 -6.01 -8.32 -4.13
N MET A 878 -4.92 -8.33 -4.91
CA MET A 878 -4.91 -8.55 -6.35
C MET A 878 -4.02 -9.74 -6.68
N ARG A 879 -4.49 -10.65 -7.53
CA ARG A 879 -3.74 -11.82 -8.02
C ARG A 879 -3.81 -11.93 -9.54
N ILE A 880 -2.76 -12.45 -10.15
CA ILE A 880 -2.76 -12.84 -11.56
C ILE A 880 -3.34 -14.25 -11.68
N GLN A 881 -4.09 -14.52 -12.76
CA GLN A 881 -4.55 -15.87 -13.09
C GLN A 881 -3.36 -16.66 -13.66
N MET A 882 -2.83 -17.60 -12.87
CA MET A 882 -1.59 -18.32 -13.16
C MET A 882 -1.80 -19.65 -13.88
N ASP A 883 -2.97 -20.30 -13.80
CA ASP A 883 -3.14 -21.67 -14.32
C ASP A 883 -2.93 -21.75 -15.83
N ALA A 884 -3.56 -20.84 -16.56
CA ALA A 884 -3.46 -20.77 -18.02
C ALA A 884 -2.05 -20.37 -18.48
N ILE A 885 -1.39 -19.50 -17.72
CA ILE A 885 -0.01 -19.04 -17.96
C ILE A 885 0.97 -20.18 -17.72
N ASN A 886 0.84 -20.90 -16.59
CA ASN A 886 1.67 -22.04 -16.22
C ASN A 886 1.52 -23.23 -17.18
N ALA A 887 0.45 -23.26 -17.98
CA ALA A 887 0.31 -24.25 -19.05
C ALA A 887 1.11 -23.90 -20.31
N ALA A 888 1.65 -22.68 -20.44
CA ALA A 888 2.25 -22.19 -21.68
C ALA A 888 3.60 -21.46 -21.51
N PHE A 889 3.90 -20.90 -20.34
CA PHE A 889 5.08 -20.06 -20.10
C PHE A 889 5.78 -20.38 -18.77
N ARG A 890 7.11 -20.31 -18.78
CA ARG A 890 7.92 -20.23 -17.56
C ARG A 890 7.90 -18.80 -17.02
N MET A 891 7.03 -18.52 -16.05
CA MET A 891 6.85 -17.14 -15.54
C MET A 891 6.88 -17.06 -14.01
N ALA A 892 7.43 -15.97 -13.51
CA ALA A 892 7.27 -15.50 -12.14
C ALA A 892 6.59 -14.13 -12.13
N VAL A 893 5.81 -13.86 -11.10
CA VAL A 893 5.16 -12.56 -10.89
C VAL A 893 5.51 -12.06 -9.51
N ILE A 894 6.10 -10.87 -9.43
CA ILE A 894 6.25 -10.14 -8.18
C ILE A 894 4.98 -9.30 -8.00
N HIS A 895 4.23 -9.57 -6.94
CA HIS A 895 2.95 -8.92 -6.67
C HIS A 895 3.13 -7.46 -6.21
N PRO A 896 2.05 -6.65 -6.22
CA PRO A 896 2.06 -5.32 -5.60
C PRO A 896 2.64 -5.36 -4.18
N LEU A 897 3.38 -4.31 -3.82
CA LEU A 897 4.00 -4.22 -2.49
C LEU A 897 2.93 -4.33 -1.39
N ARG A 898 3.16 -5.18 -0.39
CA ARG A 898 2.24 -5.37 0.72
C ARG A 898 2.28 -4.17 1.66
N GLU A 899 1.19 -3.93 2.39
CA GLU A 899 1.08 -2.78 3.31
C GLU A 899 2.13 -2.81 4.44
N ASP A 900 2.54 -4.01 4.85
CA ASP A 900 3.60 -4.24 5.83
C ASP A 900 5.02 -4.08 5.25
N GLY A 901 5.15 -3.75 3.97
CA GLY A 901 6.43 -3.61 3.26
C GLY A 901 7.06 -4.93 2.82
N SER A 902 6.44 -6.07 3.12
CA SER A 902 6.91 -7.38 2.63
C SER A 902 6.67 -7.54 1.13
N ILE A 903 7.48 -8.38 0.50
CA ILE A 903 7.44 -8.61 -0.94
C ILE A 903 6.98 -10.04 -1.19
N GLU A 904 5.86 -10.16 -1.89
CA GLU A 904 5.26 -11.43 -2.25
C GLU A 904 5.46 -11.68 -3.75
N PHE A 905 5.84 -12.89 -4.10
CA PHE A 905 5.94 -13.30 -5.50
C PHE A 905 5.47 -14.73 -5.68
N VAL A 906 5.04 -15.05 -6.89
CA VAL A 906 4.60 -16.38 -7.31
C VAL A 906 5.48 -16.88 -8.45
N ILE A 907 5.87 -18.14 -8.41
CA ILE A 907 6.65 -18.79 -9.47
C ILE A 907 5.84 -19.98 -10.01
N GLY A 908 5.70 -20.05 -11.34
CA GLY A 908 5.25 -21.26 -12.03
C GLY A 908 6.35 -22.32 -12.06
N MET A 909 6.18 -23.40 -11.29
CA MET A 909 7.18 -24.48 -11.20
C MET A 909 6.54 -25.86 -11.23
N LEU A 910 7.32 -26.87 -11.60
CA LEU A 910 6.95 -28.26 -11.40
C LEU A 910 7.12 -28.64 -9.91
N PRO A 911 6.34 -29.60 -9.38
CA PRO A 911 6.44 -29.98 -7.96
C PRO A 911 7.86 -30.33 -7.50
N GLU A 912 8.63 -31.06 -8.31
CA GLU A 912 10.01 -31.43 -8.02
C GLU A 912 10.98 -30.24 -8.03
N GLU A 913 10.64 -29.16 -8.76
CA GLU A 913 11.41 -27.92 -8.74
C GLU A 913 11.13 -27.14 -7.44
N LEU A 914 9.90 -27.19 -6.91
CA LEU A 914 9.59 -26.64 -5.59
C LEU A 914 10.44 -27.33 -4.51
N ASP A 915 10.51 -28.66 -4.52
CA ASP A 915 11.34 -29.41 -3.56
C ASP A 915 12.80 -28.96 -3.61
N ALA A 916 13.34 -28.70 -4.81
CA ALA A 916 14.69 -28.18 -5.00
C ALA A 916 14.85 -26.74 -4.47
N VAL A 917 13.87 -25.85 -4.70
CA VAL A 917 13.87 -24.48 -4.14
C VAL A 917 13.86 -24.50 -2.62
N LEU A 918 13.01 -25.34 -2.01
CA LEU A 918 12.87 -25.42 -0.55
C LEU A 918 14.10 -26.03 0.13
N ALA A 919 14.89 -26.82 -0.61
CA ALA A 919 16.17 -27.36 -0.14
C ALA A 919 17.35 -26.39 -0.34
N ASP A 920 17.19 -25.31 -1.12
CA ASP A 920 18.26 -24.35 -1.39
C ASP A 920 18.47 -23.40 -0.19
N SER A 921 19.65 -23.46 0.40
CA SER A 921 20.02 -22.63 1.55
C SER A 921 20.15 -21.14 1.20
N GLU A 922 20.49 -20.79 -0.04
CA GLU A 922 20.49 -19.39 -0.50
C GLU A 922 19.05 -18.87 -0.58
N PHE A 923 18.12 -19.69 -1.10
CA PHE A 923 16.71 -19.30 -1.20
C PHE A 923 16.05 -19.12 0.17
N THR A 924 16.15 -20.15 1.02
CA THR A 924 15.50 -20.17 2.35
C THR A 924 16.06 -19.14 3.34
N ARG A 925 17.23 -18.56 3.04
CA ARG A 925 17.80 -17.44 3.80
C ARG A 925 17.00 -16.15 3.64
N TYR A 926 16.50 -15.87 2.42
CA TYR A 926 15.85 -14.59 2.09
C TYR A 926 14.35 -14.71 1.84
N CYS A 927 13.79 -15.92 1.86
CA CYS A 927 12.41 -16.13 1.45
C CYS A 927 11.74 -17.28 2.21
N ARG A 928 10.41 -17.17 2.39
CA ARG A 928 9.56 -18.21 2.98
C ARG A 928 8.47 -18.64 2.00
N PHE A 929 8.25 -19.94 1.90
CA PHE A 929 7.12 -20.51 1.17
C PHE A 929 5.82 -20.37 1.97
N ILE A 930 4.75 -19.94 1.31
CA ILE A 930 3.44 -19.74 1.96
C ILE A 930 2.27 -20.49 1.29
N GLY A 931 2.47 -21.11 0.13
CA GLY A 931 1.53 -22.08 -0.44
C GLY A 931 1.41 -22.09 -1.95
#